data_AF-A0A0W0VE00-F1
#
_entry.id   AF-A0A0W0VE00-F1
#
_cell.length_a   1.000
_cell.length_b   1.000
_cell.length_c   1.000
_cell.angle_alpha   90.00
_cell.angle_beta   90.00
_cell.angle_gamma   90.00
#
_symmetry.space_group_name_H-M   'P 1'
#
loop_
_entity.id
_entity.type
_entity.pdbx_description
1 polymer ?
#
loop_
_entity_poly.entity_id
_entity_poly.type
_entity_poly.pdbx_seq_one_letter_code
_entity_poly.pdbx_strand_id
1 'polypeptide(L)'
;MLRYNHDSLQIRFWKRELEQTITDRTVLKKELLDLLSDNEKLPYQCLYNFNKKRNALLGDEHDQGWSWTSHFDWFWNFLLYLGFIKENPMAGSKLRQVLTKTPPGRLVILNPAELAERESGDSQDFKLDKDEDFEQALFSDSPEALLDVSNRISTLAKLETGLRPHPDLYELQIAELQIALKRLEAIKYRLAPEHYRQYLEELFDKAPQVCLSFFYNLHREERTEDFTQPHEYFESYYMTRALLDQFVAPRGEIKEDPINATLYELLYLIAVLVTDENQFQSLINTSGEVNALYKSHLKVKEKILPMLEATMDQTRFKSKDYDNPLTLVEDIFTYLNPSSSTLLRQIARLATEQLAITLKSAITHDKRQDWFPKSIAYLVLQFLTTNITGTWKQSSHKFFEEPSACDALVSPYSYGSKVPSLYQRAERCATEILINGAMSEGKRLGFVKAREILKDYMKDPKPYEMDWIFSRIKAVQPELLPPIEALFKNPPHYYNEEILKLWSDSAIPQENTEDLFNKVHQLVKQAYEANLRYDLNIENECNQEALSLFYHFLKRSDLTPTQIASALYDLLPTFKETCARDVLIKLWEIELRELHKRSFHWSLEEVKPRIDKLELSTEANPLEVAKELHKQAKERQNDLNQASSKIDYEQRLQELKELSQEAVCYFALFVEQTDNRSSSHYADAQAFLNEYLSSFLKEEQLFAWNKALSKLNSPASVHNLTTFFSPLAENSQIGSQISKEPQESAPESYAKGQANS
;
A
#
# COMPACT_ATOMS: atom_id res chain seq x y z
N MET A 1 -12.92 32.83 18.26
CA MET A 1 -11.46 32.62 18.25
C MET A 1 -10.94 32.71 16.84
N LEU A 2 -9.83 33.42 16.63
CA LEU A 2 -9.19 33.56 15.32
C LEU A 2 -8.49 32.27 14.88
N ARG A 3 -8.58 31.94 13.58
CA ARG A 3 -7.85 30.81 12.98
C ARG A 3 -6.43 31.21 12.60
N TYR A 4 -5.47 30.30 12.74
CA TYR A 4 -4.08 30.52 12.37
C TYR A 4 -3.85 30.43 10.86
N ASN A 5 -4.32 31.43 10.14
CA ASN A 5 -4.20 31.52 8.69
C ASN A 5 -3.60 32.86 8.24
N HIS A 6 -3.25 32.93 6.96
CA HIS A 6 -2.53 34.07 6.40
C HIS A 6 -3.36 35.35 6.49
N ASP A 7 -4.67 35.24 6.22
CA ASP A 7 -5.57 36.38 6.27
C ASP A 7 -5.66 36.96 7.69
N SER A 8 -5.77 36.11 8.71
CA SER A 8 -5.84 36.53 10.11
C SER A 8 -4.52 37.15 10.59
N LEU A 9 -3.37 36.63 10.13
CA LEU A 9 -2.06 37.23 10.39
C LEU A 9 -1.97 38.63 9.78
N GLN A 10 -2.39 38.78 8.52
CA GLN A 10 -2.40 40.09 7.84
C GLN A 10 -3.33 41.07 8.54
N ILE A 11 -4.55 40.66 8.89
CA ILE A 11 -5.51 41.50 9.63
C ILE A 11 -4.89 41.97 10.93
N ARG A 12 -4.28 41.08 11.73
CA ARG A 12 -3.64 41.45 13.00
C ARG A 12 -2.45 42.38 12.81
N PHE A 13 -1.60 42.11 11.81
CA PHE A 13 -0.51 43.00 11.44
C PHE A 13 -1.04 44.41 11.16
N TRP A 14 -2.06 44.51 10.30
CA TRP A 14 -2.65 45.79 9.92
C TRP A 14 -3.33 46.50 11.08
N LYS A 15 -4.08 45.80 11.94
CA LYS A 15 -4.67 46.38 13.14
C LYS A 15 -3.62 46.97 14.06
N ARG A 16 -2.60 46.18 14.42
CA ARG A 16 -1.50 46.61 15.29
C ARG A 16 -0.80 47.85 14.72
N GLU A 17 -0.46 47.79 13.44
CA GLU A 17 0.21 48.89 12.75
C GLU A 17 -0.64 50.17 12.74
N LEU A 18 -1.93 50.07 12.42
CA LEU A 18 -2.86 51.20 12.44
C LEU A 18 -3.08 51.75 13.85
N GLU A 19 -3.26 50.89 14.85
CA GLU A 19 -3.45 51.27 16.26
C GLU A 19 -2.26 52.04 16.81
N GLN A 20 -1.04 51.56 16.56
CA GLN A 20 0.22 52.19 16.98
C GLN A 20 0.52 53.49 16.23
N THR A 21 -0.13 53.72 15.09
CA THR A 21 0.06 54.94 14.30
C THR A 21 -0.65 56.14 14.93
N ILE A 22 0.12 57.16 15.30
CA ILE A 22 -0.39 58.48 15.70
C ILE A 22 -0.55 59.33 14.44
N THR A 23 -1.78 59.77 14.13
CA THR A 23 -2.12 60.52 12.91
C THR A 23 -3.31 61.45 13.14
N ASP A 24 -3.31 62.62 12.50
CA ASP A 24 -4.44 63.57 12.54
C ASP A 24 -5.64 63.09 11.72
N ARG A 25 -5.45 62.08 10.87
CA ARG A 25 -6.52 61.44 10.07
C ARG A 25 -7.30 60.41 10.87
N THR A 26 -7.83 60.81 12.02
CA THR A 26 -8.49 59.92 12.99
C THR A 26 -9.73 59.23 12.41
N VAL A 27 -10.52 59.94 11.59
CA VAL A 27 -11.72 59.38 10.92
C VAL A 27 -11.35 58.27 9.95
N LEU A 28 -10.32 58.47 9.13
CA LEU A 28 -9.87 57.48 8.16
C LEU A 28 -9.19 56.29 8.84
N LYS A 29 -8.39 56.53 9.89
CA LYS A 29 -7.83 55.46 10.74
C LYS A 29 -8.96 54.60 11.31
N LYS A 30 -10.02 55.22 11.83
CA LYS A 30 -11.20 54.52 12.36
C LYS A 30 -11.89 53.70 11.27
N GLU A 31 -12.13 54.28 10.09
CA GLU A 31 -12.74 53.56 8.95
C GLU A 31 -11.91 52.31 8.57
N LEU A 32 -10.58 52.43 8.49
CA LEU A 32 -9.70 51.30 8.17
C LEU A 32 -9.69 50.22 9.27
N LEU A 33 -9.75 50.62 10.55
CA LEU A 33 -9.86 49.70 11.68
C LEU A 33 -11.23 49.01 11.73
N ASP A 34 -12.30 49.72 11.38
CA ASP A 34 -13.66 49.19 11.31
C ASP A 34 -13.74 48.13 10.19
N LEU A 35 -13.12 48.37 9.02
CA LEU A 35 -13.03 47.38 7.93
C LEU A 35 -12.31 46.08 8.33
N LEU A 36 -11.36 46.16 9.26
CA LEU A 36 -10.61 45.01 9.78
C LEU A 36 -11.30 44.35 10.98
N SER A 37 -12.24 45.03 11.64
CA SER A 37 -12.92 44.59 12.88
C SER A 37 -14.38 44.22 12.68
N ASP A 38 -14.81 44.10 11.43
CA ASP A 38 -16.15 43.64 11.08
C ASP A 38 -16.30 42.15 11.37
N ASN A 39 -16.85 41.83 12.54
CA ASN A 39 -17.05 40.46 13.01
C ASN A 39 -18.18 39.72 12.26
N GLU A 40 -18.98 40.41 11.46
CA GLU A 40 -20.04 39.78 10.64
C GLU A 40 -19.48 39.19 9.34
N LYS A 41 -18.24 39.52 8.98
CA LYS A 41 -17.59 39.09 7.73
C LYS A 41 -16.46 38.09 7.97
N LEU A 42 -16.23 37.23 6.98
CA LEU A 42 -15.11 36.30 6.99
C LEU A 42 -13.77 37.05 6.84
N PRO A 43 -12.66 36.54 7.43
CA PRO A 43 -11.35 37.22 7.39
C PRO A 43 -10.91 37.65 5.98
N TYR A 44 -11.06 36.80 4.97
CA TYR A 44 -10.70 37.15 3.59
C TYR A 44 -11.51 38.34 3.04
N GLN A 45 -12.76 38.51 3.46
CA GLN A 45 -13.63 39.61 3.03
C GLN A 45 -13.22 40.92 3.70
N CYS A 46 -12.92 40.88 5.01
CA CYS A 46 -12.38 42.02 5.74
C CYS A 46 -11.07 42.48 5.11
N LEU A 47 -10.17 41.54 4.84
CA LEU A 47 -8.89 41.81 4.20
C LEU A 47 -9.04 42.33 2.77
N TYR A 48 -9.97 41.78 1.98
CA TYR A 48 -10.27 42.26 0.63
C TYR A 48 -10.77 43.72 0.65
N ASN A 49 -11.75 44.02 1.52
CA ASN A 49 -12.30 45.37 1.64
C ASN A 49 -11.25 46.37 2.13
N PHE A 50 -10.45 45.96 3.13
CA PHE A 50 -9.32 46.73 3.61
C PHE A 50 -8.31 46.99 2.48
N ASN A 51 -7.88 45.96 1.76
CA ASN A 51 -6.90 46.10 0.67
C ASN A 51 -7.45 46.94 -0.49
N LYS A 52 -8.75 46.84 -0.81
CA LYS A 52 -9.41 47.71 -1.79
C LYS A 52 -9.32 49.18 -1.37
N LYS A 53 -9.64 49.48 -0.11
CA LYS A 53 -9.55 50.84 0.43
C LYS A 53 -8.10 51.32 0.52
N ARG A 54 -7.18 50.46 0.98
CA ARG A 54 -5.73 50.71 1.02
C ARG A 54 -5.18 51.04 -0.37
N ASN A 55 -5.50 50.26 -1.38
CA ASN A 55 -5.05 50.48 -2.75
C ASN A 55 -5.62 51.77 -3.34
N ALA A 56 -6.89 52.08 -3.05
CA ALA A 56 -7.44 53.39 -3.41
C ALA A 56 -6.64 54.52 -2.77
N LEU A 57 -6.41 54.47 -1.45
CA LEU A 57 -5.65 55.49 -0.69
C LEU A 57 -4.18 55.61 -1.11
N LEU A 58 -3.59 54.53 -1.64
CA LEU A 58 -2.23 54.49 -2.15
C LEU A 58 -2.12 54.79 -3.66
N GLY A 59 -3.24 54.85 -4.37
CA GLY A 59 -3.29 55.10 -5.81
C GLY A 59 -3.04 56.56 -6.18
N ASP A 60 -2.79 56.79 -7.47
CA ASP A 60 -2.36 58.08 -8.03
C ASP A 60 -3.48 59.12 -8.11
N GLU A 61 -4.75 58.70 -8.00
CA GLU A 61 -5.95 59.53 -8.22
C GLU A 61 -6.46 60.27 -6.97
N HIS A 62 -5.86 60.04 -5.79
CA HIS A 62 -6.31 60.72 -4.58
C HIS A 62 -5.69 62.12 -4.48
N ASP A 63 -6.48 63.17 -4.73
CA ASP A 63 -6.20 64.62 -4.60
C ASP A 63 -5.09 64.99 -3.59
N GLN A 64 -3.83 64.93 -4.02
CA GLN A 64 -2.68 65.11 -3.13
C GLN A 64 -1.78 66.30 -3.49
N GLY A 65 -2.27 67.19 -4.34
CA GLY A 65 -1.54 68.38 -4.75
C GLY A 65 -0.31 68.06 -5.59
N TRP A 66 0.20 69.07 -6.29
CA TRP A 66 1.30 68.94 -7.26
C TRP A 66 2.64 68.48 -6.66
N SER A 67 2.81 68.61 -5.34
CA SER A 67 4.08 68.43 -4.66
C SER A 67 4.46 66.96 -4.37
N TRP A 68 3.55 66.01 -4.65
CA TRP A 68 3.68 64.61 -4.21
C TRP A 68 3.67 63.58 -5.35
N THR A 69 3.83 64.01 -6.60
CA THR A 69 4.04 63.05 -7.69
C THR A 69 5.39 62.36 -7.51
N SER A 70 5.47 61.05 -7.77
CA SER A 70 6.73 60.27 -7.77
C SER A 70 7.84 60.90 -8.63
N HIS A 71 7.47 61.79 -9.54
CA HIS A 71 8.37 62.63 -10.35
C HIS A 71 9.18 63.67 -9.54
N PHE A 72 8.79 64.01 -8.31
CA PHE A 72 9.49 64.99 -7.45
C PHE A 72 10.27 64.37 -6.27
N ASP A 73 10.16 63.05 -6.04
CA ASP A 73 10.92 62.36 -4.98
C ASP A 73 12.43 62.50 -5.15
N TRP A 74 12.91 62.54 -6.40
CA TRP A 74 14.32 62.75 -6.70
C TRP A 74 14.82 64.12 -6.19
N PHE A 75 13.99 65.16 -6.25
CA PHE A 75 14.34 66.52 -5.85
C PHE A 75 14.45 66.65 -4.33
N TRP A 76 13.53 66.02 -3.59
CA TRP A 76 13.60 65.99 -2.13
C TRP A 76 14.76 65.13 -1.63
N ASN A 77 14.99 63.98 -2.24
CA ASN A 77 16.16 63.15 -1.94
C ASN A 77 17.48 63.86 -2.27
N PHE A 78 17.52 64.68 -3.33
CA PHE A 78 18.66 65.54 -3.65
C PHE A 78 18.90 66.62 -2.58
N LEU A 79 17.84 67.27 -2.09
CA LEU A 79 17.95 68.25 -0.99
C LEU A 79 18.36 67.62 0.35
N LEU A 80 17.92 66.38 0.61
CA LEU A 80 18.31 65.57 1.76
C LEU A 80 19.79 65.17 1.69
N TYR A 81 20.24 64.73 0.51
CA TYR A 81 21.64 64.42 0.21
C TYR A 81 22.56 65.64 0.39
N LEU A 82 22.09 66.82 0.01
CA LEU A 82 22.81 68.09 0.20
C LEU A 82 22.76 68.62 1.65
N GLY A 83 22.06 67.94 2.57
CA GLY A 83 21.98 68.31 3.98
C GLY A 83 21.11 69.55 4.27
N PHE A 84 20.37 70.06 3.29
CA PHE A 84 19.48 71.21 3.46
C PHE A 84 18.22 70.87 4.26
N ILE A 85 17.89 69.59 4.38
CA ILE A 85 16.78 69.05 5.17
C ILE A 85 17.22 67.72 5.79
N LYS A 86 16.90 67.52 7.07
CA LYS A 86 17.31 66.33 7.85
C LYS A 86 16.44 65.09 7.59
N GLU A 87 15.20 65.30 7.16
CA GLU A 87 14.22 64.26 6.84
C GLU A 87 13.42 64.72 5.62
N ASN A 88 12.90 63.80 4.82
CA ASN A 88 12.09 64.14 3.66
C ASN A 88 10.80 64.81 4.14
N PRO A 89 10.58 66.12 3.88
CA PRO A 89 9.41 66.85 4.37
C PRO A 89 8.10 66.32 3.77
N MET A 90 8.17 65.43 2.78
CA MET A 90 7.05 64.91 2.03
C MET A 90 6.94 63.38 2.12
N ALA A 91 7.17 62.76 3.28
CA ALA A 91 6.91 61.32 3.44
C ALA A 91 5.40 60.95 3.55
N GLY A 92 4.49 61.92 3.34
CA GLY A 92 3.04 61.73 3.41
C GLY A 92 2.54 61.60 4.86
N SER A 93 1.22 61.47 5.06
CA SER A 93 0.68 61.24 6.41
C SER A 93 1.27 59.95 7.01
N LYS A 94 1.56 59.93 8.33
CA LYS A 94 2.03 58.71 9.04
C LYS A 94 1.16 57.49 8.76
N LEU A 95 -0.15 57.70 8.58
CA LEU A 95 -1.10 56.67 8.18
C LEU A 95 -0.77 56.04 6.81
N ARG A 96 -0.35 56.85 5.82
CA ARG A 96 0.03 56.36 4.49
C ARG A 96 1.33 55.55 4.53
N GLN A 97 2.32 56.02 5.30
CA GLN A 97 3.59 55.28 5.50
C GLN A 97 3.36 53.90 6.11
N VAL A 98 2.42 53.82 7.05
CA VAL A 98 2.01 52.55 7.63
C VAL A 98 1.34 51.66 6.60
N LEU A 99 0.42 52.19 5.80
CA LEU A 99 -0.23 51.45 4.70
C LEU A 99 0.74 50.96 3.61
N THR A 100 1.91 51.59 3.45
CA THR A 100 2.96 51.12 2.52
C THR A 100 3.79 49.95 3.05
N LYS A 101 3.67 49.59 4.34
CA LYS A 101 4.39 48.44 4.91
C LYS A 101 3.94 47.13 4.26
N THR A 102 4.83 46.14 4.27
CA THR A 102 4.54 44.79 3.79
C THR A 102 4.27 43.89 5.00
N PRO A 103 3.13 43.19 5.06
CA PRO A 103 2.88 42.23 6.13
C PRO A 103 3.89 41.08 6.09
N PRO A 104 4.17 40.42 7.24
CA PRO A 104 5.08 39.28 7.29
C PRO A 104 4.58 38.15 6.37
N GLY A 105 5.50 37.64 5.55
CA GLY A 105 5.17 36.74 4.44
C GLY A 105 5.05 35.25 4.80
N ARG A 106 5.42 34.81 6.00
CA ARG A 106 5.48 33.37 6.30
C ARG A 106 4.92 33.00 7.66
N LEU A 107 3.89 32.17 7.64
CA LEU A 107 3.42 31.41 8.80
C LEU A 107 4.31 30.18 8.97
N VAL A 108 4.65 29.87 10.22
CA VAL A 108 5.48 28.71 10.58
C VAL A 108 4.60 27.46 10.63
N ILE A 109 5.08 26.34 10.06
CA ILE A 109 4.45 25.02 10.24
C ILE A 109 4.81 24.57 11.65
N LEU A 110 3.81 24.21 12.43
CA LEU A 110 3.95 23.79 13.82
C LEU A 110 4.45 22.34 13.86
N ASN A 111 5.61 22.13 14.47
CA ASN A 111 6.20 20.80 14.66
C ASN A 111 6.27 20.46 16.15
N PRO A 112 5.53 19.45 16.63
CA PRO A 112 5.60 19.00 18.01
C PRO A 112 7.00 18.57 18.47
N ALA A 113 7.89 18.15 17.56
CA ALA A 113 9.27 17.82 17.92
C ALA A 113 10.07 19.03 18.46
N GLU A 114 9.70 20.26 18.07
CA GLU A 114 10.32 21.49 18.58
C GLU A 114 9.88 21.80 20.03
N LEU A 115 8.82 21.15 20.52
CA LEU A 115 8.38 21.28 21.91
C LEU A 115 9.25 20.47 22.87
N ALA A 116 9.77 19.32 22.44
CA ALA A 116 10.57 18.42 23.27
C ALA A 116 11.85 19.08 23.81
N GLU A 117 12.38 20.08 23.10
CA GLU A 117 13.52 20.88 23.56
C GLU A 117 13.13 21.85 24.69
N ARG A 118 11.90 22.37 24.67
CA ARG A 118 11.35 23.30 25.68
C ARG A 118 10.77 22.59 26.91
N GLU A 119 10.38 21.32 26.78
CA GLU A 119 9.85 20.46 27.86
C GLU A 119 10.89 20.01 28.90
N SER A 120 12.17 20.38 28.72
CA SER A 120 13.24 20.09 29.69
C SER A 120 13.20 20.95 30.96
N GLY A 121 12.27 21.90 31.05
CA GLY A 121 11.96 22.68 32.26
C GLY A 121 10.70 22.19 32.99
N ASP A 122 10.35 22.83 34.10
CA ASP A 122 9.18 22.58 34.99
C ASP A 122 7.79 22.81 34.31
N SER A 123 7.68 22.60 32.99
CA SER A 123 6.62 23.07 32.09
C SER A 123 5.39 22.15 31.99
N GLN A 124 5.25 21.15 32.86
CA GLN A 124 4.09 20.22 32.79
C GLN A 124 2.75 20.89 33.13
N ASP A 125 2.77 22.08 33.76
CA ASP A 125 1.58 22.85 34.13
C ASP A 125 1.36 24.11 33.27
N PHE A 126 2.09 24.27 32.15
CA PHE A 126 1.93 25.45 31.31
C PHE A 126 0.55 25.48 30.63
N LYS A 127 -0.25 26.51 30.93
CA LYS A 127 -1.55 26.80 30.33
C LYS A 127 -1.73 28.30 30.09
N LEU A 128 -2.31 28.64 28.95
CA LEU A 128 -2.77 29.99 28.64
C LEU A 128 -4.22 30.12 29.10
N ASP A 129 -4.46 30.87 30.18
CA ASP A 129 -5.77 30.90 30.85
C ASP A 129 -6.85 31.64 30.04
N LYS A 130 -6.47 32.61 29.21
CA LYS A 130 -7.40 33.41 28.42
C LYS A 130 -7.28 33.12 26.93
N ASP A 131 -8.39 33.27 26.21
CA ASP A 131 -8.42 33.13 24.76
C ASP A 131 -7.56 34.23 24.10
N GLU A 132 -7.52 35.44 24.65
CA GLU A 132 -6.66 36.51 24.13
C GLU A 132 -5.16 36.17 24.21
N ASP A 133 -4.74 35.53 25.30
CA ASP A 133 -3.35 35.12 25.51
C ASP A 133 -2.97 34.00 24.53
N PHE A 134 -3.87 33.02 24.36
CA PHE A 134 -3.71 31.97 23.35
C PHE A 134 -3.63 32.54 21.94
N GLU A 135 -4.57 33.40 21.57
CA GLU A 135 -4.54 34.00 20.25
C GLU A 135 -3.30 34.89 20.08
N GLN A 136 -2.82 35.58 21.10
CA GLN A 136 -1.56 36.33 21.02
C GLN A 136 -0.40 35.38 20.73
N ALA A 137 -0.22 34.36 21.56
CA ALA A 137 0.81 33.33 21.39
C ALA A 137 0.76 32.71 19.99
N LEU A 138 -0.44 32.45 19.47
CA LEU A 138 -0.64 31.85 18.16
C LEU A 138 0.13 32.56 17.02
N PHE A 139 0.25 33.88 17.09
CA PHE A 139 0.95 34.67 16.06
C PHE A 139 2.29 35.25 16.53
N SER A 140 2.56 35.32 17.84
CA SER A 140 3.82 35.88 18.38
C SER A 140 4.84 34.83 18.82
N ASP A 141 4.39 33.69 19.37
CA ASP A 141 5.22 32.54 19.76
C ASP A 141 4.40 31.25 19.52
N SER A 142 4.28 30.86 18.25
CA SER A 142 3.39 29.76 17.87
C SER A 142 3.73 28.40 18.51
N PRO A 143 5.00 28.09 18.87
CA PRO A 143 5.32 26.95 19.74
C PRO A 143 4.67 27.00 21.13
N GLU A 144 4.52 28.19 21.73
CA GLU A 144 3.86 28.36 23.04
C GLU A 144 2.36 28.02 22.95
N ALA A 145 1.69 28.46 21.88
CA ALA A 145 0.30 28.08 21.62
C ALA A 145 0.14 26.56 21.38
N LEU A 146 1.10 25.94 20.69
CA LEU A 146 1.09 24.50 20.49
C LEU A 146 1.31 23.74 21.80
N LEU A 147 2.22 24.21 22.66
CA LEU A 147 2.48 23.63 23.98
C LEU A 147 1.22 23.66 24.85
N ASP A 148 0.48 24.77 24.86
CA ASP A 148 -0.81 24.87 25.57
C ASP A 148 -1.81 23.81 25.10
N VAL A 149 -1.97 23.62 23.78
CA VAL A 149 -2.86 22.58 23.24
C VAL A 149 -2.41 21.19 23.67
N SER A 150 -1.13 20.88 23.51
CA SER A 150 -0.55 19.57 23.87
C SER A 150 -0.72 19.27 25.36
N ASN A 151 -0.42 20.23 26.23
CA ASN A 151 -0.55 20.11 27.68
C ASN A 151 -2.00 19.93 28.11
N ARG A 152 -2.95 20.66 27.50
CA ARG A 152 -4.38 20.52 27.81
C ARG A 152 -4.89 19.12 27.44
N ILE A 153 -4.56 18.62 26.26
CA ILE A 153 -4.94 17.27 25.83
C ILE A 153 -4.31 16.21 26.75
N SER A 154 -3.01 16.35 27.05
CA SER A 154 -2.30 15.44 27.98
C SER A 154 -2.86 15.47 29.41
N THR A 155 -3.27 16.65 29.90
CA THR A 155 -3.88 16.80 31.23
C THR A 155 -5.24 16.11 31.30
N LEU A 156 -6.06 16.24 30.25
CA LEU A 156 -7.32 15.51 30.13
C LEU A 156 -7.10 14.00 30.20
N ALA A 157 -6.00 13.48 29.64
CA ALA A 157 -5.66 12.07 29.72
C ALA A 157 -5.34 11.59 31.15
N LYS A 158 -4.71 12.43 31.98
CA LYS A 158 -4.34 12.10 33.37
C LYS A 158 -5.56 12.08 34.33
N LEU A 159 -6.55 12.94 34.11
CA LEU A 159 -7.71 13.10 35.00
C LEU A 159 -8.60 11.85 35.12
N GLU A 160 -8.58 10.95 34.14
CA GLU A 160 -9.35 9.69 34.17
C GLU A 160 -8.83 8.62 35.14
N THR A 161 -7.57 8.71 35.56
CA THR A 161 -6.97 7.68 36.43
C THR A 161 -7.34 7.83 37.91
N GLY A 162 -8.08 8.88 38.28
CA GLY A 162 -8.58 9.15 39.63
C GLY A 162 -10.03 8.73 39.86
N LEU A 163 -10.27 7.94 40.90
CA LEU A 163 -11.57 7.41 41.36
C LEU A 163 -12.76 8.40 41.29
N ARG A 164 -13.87 7.92 40.71
CA ARG A 164 -15.26 8.45 40.64
C ARG A 164 -15.40 9.96 40.36
N PRO A 165 -16.04 10.36 39.24
CA PRO A 165 -16.26 11.77 38.96
C PRO A 165 -17.20 12.39 40.01
N HIS A 166 -16.69 13.37 40.76
CA HIS A 166 -17.52 14.33 41.46
C HIS A 166 -18.22 15.20 40.40
N PRO A 167 -19.52 15.54 40.52
CA PRO A 167 -20.25 16.31 39.50
C PRO A 167 -19.53 17.61 39.09
N ASP A 168 -18.99 18.33 40.07
CA ASP A 168 -18.25 19.59 39.82
C ASP A 168 -16.95 19.40 39.01
N LEU A 169 -16.30 18.22 39.12
CA LEU A 169 -15.10 17.90 38.34
C LEU A 169 -15.44 17.56 36.88
N TYR A 170 -16.64 17.02 36.64
CA TYR A 170 -17.11 16.68 35.30
C TYR A 170 -17.42 17.92 34.47
N GLU A 171 -18.06 18.94 35.04
CA GLU A 171 -18.32 20.20 34.36
C GLU A 171 -17.02 20.94 34.00
N LEU A 172 -16.06 20.96 34.92
CA LEU A 172 -14.72 21.52 34.67
C LEU A 172 -13.99 20.76 33.55
N GLN A 173 -14.07 19.44 33.52
CA GLN A 173 -13.47 18.61 32.47
C GLN A 173 -14.09 18.89 31.10
N ILE A 174 -15.42 19.04 31.02
CA ILE A 174 -16.10 19.42 29.78
C ILE A 174 -15.66 20.81 29.31
N ALA A 175 -15.54 21.79 30.22
CA ALA A 175 -15.09 23.12 29.87
C ALA A 175 -13.66 23.11 29.32
N GLU A 176 -12.74 22.41 29.99
CA GLU A 176 -11.35 22.25 29.54
C GLU A 176 -11.26 21.55 28.17
N LEU A 177 -12.10 20.53 27.95
CA LEU A 177 -12.20 19.83 26.67
C LEU A 177 -12.70 20.74 25.55
N GLN A 178 -13.71 21.56 25.80
CA GLN A 178 -14.21 22.54 24.81
C GLN A 178 -13.15 23.58 24.46
N ILE A 179 -12.33 24.01 25.44
CA ILE A 179 -11.19 24.90 25.20
C ILE A 179 -10.16 24.20 24.32
N ALA A 180 -9.79 22.95 24.63
CA ALA A 180 -8.84 22.18 23.85
C ALA A 180 -9.31 22.00 22.39
N LEU A 181 -10.57 21.64 22.17
CA LEU A 181 -11.17 21.48 20.83
C LEU A 181 -11.13 22.78 20.02
N LYS A 182 -11.55 23.90 20.62
CA LYS A 182 -11.48 25.20 19.96
C LYS A 182 -10.05 25.55 19.56
N ARG A 183 -9.09 25.33 20.46
CA ARG A 183 -7.68 25.71 20.25
C ARG A 183 -7.00 24.82 19.22
N LEU A 184 -7.31 23.52 19.23
CA LEU A 184 -6.88 22.57 18.19
C LEU A 184 -7.42 22.99 16.81
N GLU A 185 -8.69 23.36 16.72
CA GLU A 185 -9.30 23.85 15.47
C GLU A 185 -8.63 25.14 14.96
N ALA A 186 -8.28 26.06 15.87
CA ALA A 186 -7.59 27.29 15.49
C ALA A 186 -6.21 27.03 14.85
N ILE A 187 -5.53 25.93 15.20
CA ILE A 187 -4.19 25.58 14.69
C ILE A 187 -4.19 24.50 13.59
N LYS A 188 -5.35 23.90 13.30
CA LYS A 188 -5.57 22.77 12.36
C LYS A 188 -4.65 22.79 11.14
N TYR A 189 -4.77 23.79 10.26
CA TYR A 189 -4.03 23.84 8.98
C TYR A 189 -2.55 24.21 9.09
N ARG A 190 -2.03 24.37 10.32
CA ARG A 190 -0.62 24.66 10.58
C ARG A 190 0.07 23.52 11.29
N LEU A 191 -0.70 22.60 11.85
CA LEU A 191 -0.24 21.28 12.24
C LEU A 191 -0.09 20.38 11.01
N ALA A 192 0.97 19.57 11.02
CA ALA A 192 1.04 18.45 10.08
C ALA A 192 -0.16 17.50 10.33
N PRO A 193 -0.78 16.96 9.28
CA PRO A 193 -2.02 16.19 9.42
C PRO A 193 -1.92 15.01 10.39
N GLU A 194 -0.75 14.37 10.49
CA GLU A 194 -0.50 13.22 11.35
C GLU A 194 -0.61 13.59 12.84
N HIS A 195 -0.06 14.74 13.22
CA HIS A 195 -0.15 15.22 14.60
C HIS A 195 -1.57 15.69 14.95
N TYR A 196 -2.24 16.34 14.01
CA TYR A 196 -3.65 16.71 14.19
C TYR A 196 -4.53 15.46 14.37
N ARG A 197 -4.30 14.42 13.57
CA ARG A 197 -4.96 13.11 13.70
C ARG A 197 -4.73 12.48 15.08
N GLN A 198 -3.49 12.48 15.58
CA GLN A 198 -3.16 11.94 16.90
C GLN A 198 -3.93 12.66 18.02
N TYR A 199 -3.96 13.99 17.99
CA TYR A 199 -4.76 14.77 18.94
C TYR A 199 -6.26 14.49 18.82
N LEU A 200 -6.79 14.32 17.61
CA LEU A 200 -8.18 13.91 17.43
C LEU A 200 -8.45 12.52 18.00
N GLU A 201 -7.58 11.54 17.75
CA GLU A 201 -7.71 10.19 18.31
C GLU A 201 -7.83 10.24 19.83
N GLU A 202 -6.91 10.96 20.49
CA GLU A 202 -6.92 11.11 21.95
C GLU A 202 -8.20 11.79 22.46
N LEU A 203 -8.67 12.85 21.81
CA LEU A 203 -9.87 13.57 22.22
C LEU A 203 -11.15 12.73 22.02
N PHE A 204 -11.26 12.01 20.90
CA PHE A 204 -12.42 11.15 20.60
C PHE A 204 -12.45 9.90 21.48
N ASP A 205 -11.30 9.31 21.82
CA ASP A 205 -11.22 8.17 22.74
C ASP A 205 -11.69 8.56 24.15
N LYS A 206 -11.48 9.82 24.56
CA LYS A 206 -11.85 10.32 25.90
C LYS A 206 -13.29 10.79 26.00
N ALA A 207 -13.73 11.60 25.03
CA ALA A 207 -15.01 12.28 25.10
C ALA A 207 -15.70 12.33 23.73
N PRO A 208 -16.11 11.17 23.20
CA PRO A 208 -16.65 11.06 21.85
C PRO A 208 -17.89 11.94 21.66
N GLN A 209 -18.77 12.03 22.65
CA GLN A 209 -20.00 12.83 22.56
C GLN A 209 -19.72 14.34 22.41
N VAL A 210 -18.81 14.88 23.21
CA VAL A 210 -18.47 16.32 23.16
C VAL A 210 -17.77 16.64 21.84
N CYS A 211 -16.86 15.77 21.39
CA CYS A 211 -16.19 15.90 20.10
C CYS A 211 -17.20 15.84 18.94
N LEU A 212 -18.13 14.88 18.96
CA LEU A 212 -19.20 14.76 17.97
C LEU A 212 -20.04 16.04 17.89
N SER A 213 -20.46 16.57 19.03
CA SER A 213 -21.25 17.82 19.07
C SER A 213 -20.43 18.99 18.53
N PHE A 214 -19.15 19.10 18.89
CA PHE A 214 -18.30 20.19 18.42
C PHE A 214 -18.09 20.14 16.89
N PHE A 215 -17.59 19.02 16.36
CA PHE A 215 -17.28 18.90 14.93
C PHE A 215 -18.52 18.85 14.05
N TYR A 216 -19.65 18.30 14.53
CA TYR A 216 -20.90 18.37 13.78
C TYR A 216 -21.42 19.80 13.62
N ASN A 217 -21.38 20.60 14.70
CA ASN A 217 -21.76 22.02 14.60
C ASN A 217 -20.81 22.79 13.66
N LEU A 218 -19.51 22.50 13.73
CA LEU A 218 -18.52 23.09 12.83
C LEU A 218 -18.83 22.78 11.35
N HIS A 219 -19.05 21.51 11.00
CA HIS A 219 -19.40 21.12 9.63
C HIS A 219 -20.71 21.75 9.14
N ARG A 220 -21.70 21.94 10.02
CA ARG A 220 -22.96 22.61 9.68
C ARG A 220 -22.75 24.10 9.38
N GLU A 221 -21.92 24.77 10.15
CA GLU A 221 -21.63 26.20 9.98
C GLU A 221 -20.80 26.49 8.73
N GLU A 222 -19.84 25.62 8.40
CA GLU A 222 -18.91 25.84 7.30
C GLU A 222 -19.44 25.48 5.91
N ARG A 223 -20.50 24.65 5.82
CA ARG A 223 -21.11 24.19 4.56
C ARG A 223 -20.09 23.73 3.50
N THR A 224 -18.99 23.10 3.93
CA THR A 224 -17.97 22.59 3.02
C THR A 224 -18.48 21.33 2.33
N GLU A 225 -18.86 21.45 1.06
CA GLU A 225 -19.38 20.33 0.27
C GLU A 225 -18.30 19.28 -0.08
N ASP A 226 -17.00 19.65 -0.05
CA ASP A 226 -15.87 18.77 -0.39
C ASP A 226 -14.73 18.84 0.64
N PHE A 227 -14.50 17.75 1.37
CA PHE A 227 -13.28 17.54 2.16
C PHE A 227 -12.14 17.16 1.21
N THR A 228 -11.36 18.15 0.82
CA THR A 228 -10.16 17.91 -0.01
C THR A 228 -8.90 17.81 0.85
N GLN A 229 -8.92 18.30 2.09
CA GLN A 229 -7.76 18.27 2.96
C GLN A 229 -7.76 17.03 3.88
N PRO A 230 -6.56 16.50 4.20
CA PRO A 230 -6.39 15.44 5.19
C PRO A 230 -7.06 15.70 6.54
N HIS A 231 -7.02 16.93 7.05
CA HIS A 231 -7.55 17.27 8.36
C HIS A 231 -9.07 17.05 8.45
N GLU A 232 -9.83 17.53 7.45
CA GLU A 232 -11.29 17.34 7.43
C GLU A 232 -11.66 15.88 7.21
N TYR A 233 -10.86 15.14 6.44
CA TYR A 233 -11.02 13.70 6.30
C TYR A 233 -10.88 12.99 7.65
N PHE A 234 -9.87 13.34 8.46
CA PHE A 234 -9.71 12.77 9.81
C PHE A 234 -10.86 13.13 10.75
N GLU A 235 -11.32 14.38 10.77
CA GLU A 235 -12.52 14.78 11.54
C GLU A 235 -13.71 13.90 11.17
N SER A 236 -14.01 13.80 9.88
CA SER A 236 -15.14 12.99 9.39
C SER A 236 -14.98 11.50 9.71
N TYR A 237 -13.76 10.98 9.68
CA TYR A 237 -13.44 9.60 10.03
C TYR A 237 -13.72 9.33 11.51
N TYR A 238 -13.16 10.14 12.43
CA TYR A 238 -13.35 9.94 13.87
C TYR A 238 -14.80 10.23 14.31
N MET A 239 -15.47 11.22 13.71
CA MET A 239 -16.90 11.42 13.91
C MET A 239 -17.69 10.18 13.50
N THR A 240 -17.41 9.64 12.30
CA THR A 240 -18.10 8.45 11.82
C THR A 240 -17.90 7.27 12.77
N ARG A 241 -16.65 7.02 13.18
CA ARG A 241 -16.32 5.93 14.11
C ARG A 241 -17.07 6.09 15.42
N ALA A 242 -17.03 7.27 16.04
CA ALA A 242 -17.75 7.56 17.27
C ALA A 242 -19.27 7.38 17.12
N LEU A 243 -19.87 7.78 15.98
CA LEU A 243 -21.29 7.55 15.71
C LEU A 243 -21.63 6.06 15.60
N LEU A 244 -20.82 5.29 14.86
CA LEU A 244 -21.04 3.84 14.70
C LEU A 244 -20.85 3.11 16.04
N ASP A 245 -19.80 3.45 16.79
CA ASP A 245 -19.52 2.85 18.10
C ASP A 245 -20.61 3.20 19.14
N GLN A 246 -21.17 4.40 19.07
CA GLN A 246 -22.18 4.84 20.05
C GLN A 246 -23.60 4.34 19.72
N PHE A 247 -23.94 4.20 18.44
CA PHE A 247 -25.34 4.01 18.02
C PHE A 247 -25.63 2.75 17.20
N VAL A 248 -24.62 2.04 16.67
CA VAL A 248 -24.81 0.92 15.73
C VAL A 248 -24.14 -0.37 16.19
N ALA A 249 -22.90 -0.30 16.66
CA ALA A 249 -22.16 -1.49 17.11
C ALA A 249 -21.25 -1.15 18.29
N PRO A 250 -21.80 -0.91 19.50
CA PRO A 250 -20.99 -0.66 20.68
C PRO A 250 -20.09 -1.87 20.96
N ARG A 251 -18.78 -1.68 20.79
CA ARG A 251 -17.65 -2.64 20.87
C ARG A 251 -17.06 -3.13 19.54
N GLY A 252 -17.37 -2.51 18.41
CA GLY A 252 -16.55 -2.64 17.19
C GLY A 252 -16.65 -3.98 16.44
N GLU A 253 -17.53 -4.89 16.87
CA GLU A 253 -17.83 -6.13 16.14
C GLU A 253 -19.34 -6.23 15.92
N ILE A 254 -19.75 -6.32 14.65
CA ILE A 254 -21.11 -6.73 14.30
C ILE A 254 -21.16 -8.22 14.61
N LYS A 255 -21.71 -8.56 15.78
CA LYS A 255 -21.90 -9.96 16.13
C LYS A 255 -22.82 -10.58 15.09
N GLU A 256 -22.41 -11.73 14.54
CA GLU A 256 -23.15 -12.45 13.51
C GLU A 256 -24.59 -12.77 13.93
N ASP A 257 -24.90 -12.75 15.23
CA ASP A 257 -26.26 -12.92 15.74
C ASP A 257 -26.60 -11.89 16.85
N PRO A 258 -27.67 -11.07 16.71
CA PRO A 258 -28.46 -10.85 15.50
C PRO A 258 -27.90 -9.69 14.66
N ILE A 259 -27.24 -10.00 13.54
CA ILE A 259 -26.74 -9.02 12.55
C ILE A 259 -27.83 -8.03 12.10
N ASN A 260 -29.09 -8.47 12.07
CA ASN A 260 -30.24 -7.67 11.66
C ASN A 260 -30.50 -6.45 12.55
N ALA A 261 -30.22 -6.53 13.86
CA ALA A 261 -30.43 -5.40 14.76
C ALA A 261 -29.45 -4.26 14.43
N THR A 262 -28.17 -4.59 14.25
CA THR A 262 -27.13 -3.63 13.85
C THR A 262 -27.39 -3.03 12.47
N LEU A 263 -27.89 -3.83 11.52
CA LEU A 263 -28.28 -3.33 10.20
C LEU A 263 -29.44 -2.32 10.30
N TYR A 264 -30.42 -2.56 11.17
CA TYR A 264 -31.52 -1.63 11.40
C TYR A 264 -31.06 -0.35 12.10
N GLU A 265 -30.18 -0.45 13.09
CA GLU A 265 -29.56 0.72 13.74
C GLU A 265 -28.78 1.57 12.74
N LEU A 266 -28.02 0.95 11.84
CA LEU A 266 -27.33 1.68 10.76
C LEU A 266 -28.33 2.44 9.87
N LEU A 267 -29.42 1.79 9.46
CA LEU A 267 -30.45 2.41 8.62
C LEU A 267 -31.20 3.53 9.36
N TYR A 268 -31.44 3.37 10.66
CA TYR A 268 -32.01 4.43 11.51
C TYR A 268 -31.08 5.64 11.56
N LEU A 269 -29.78 5.42 11.75
CA LEU A 269 -28.78 6.48 11.78
C LEU A 269 -28.74 7.23 10.44
N ILE A 270 -28.72 6.50 9.32
CA ILE A 270 -28.76 7.09 7.98
C ILE A 270 -30.01 7.94 7.79
N ALA A 271 -31.19 7.40 8.15
CA ALA A 271 -32.46 8.12 8.02
C ALA A 271 -32.45 9.45 8.80
N VAL A 272 -31.97 9.45 10.04
CA VAL A 272 -31.86 10.65 10.87
C VAL A 272 -30.91 11.68 10.25
N LEU A 273 -29.75 11.23 9.76
CA LEU A 273 -28.72 12.11 9.20
C LEU A 273 -29.18 12.84 7.93
N VAL A 274 -29.97 12.18 7.08
CA VAL A 274 -30.34 12.73 5.76
C VAL A 274 -31.57 13.66 5.77
N THR A 275 -32.28 13.79 6.89
CA THR A 275 -33.62 14.40 6.89
C THR A 275 -33.90 15.43 7.98
N ASP A 276 -33.27 15.35 9.15
CA ASP A 276 -33.53 16.31 10.23
C ASP A 276 -32.29 16.58 11.09
N GLU A 277 -31.58 17.66 10.74
CA GLU A 277 -30.38 18.13 11.45
C GLU A 277 -30.65 18.39 12.94
N ASN A 278 -31.84 18.86 13.31
CA ASN A 278 -32.18 19.12 14.71
C ASN A 278 -32.36 17.81 15.48
N GLN A 279 -32.95 16.79 14.85
CA GLN A 279 -33.05 15.46 15.48
C GLN A 279 -31.66 14.82 15.61
N PHE A 280 -30.78 14.99 14.64
CA PHE A 280 -29.42 14.46 14.74
C PHE A 280 -28.61 15.12 15.86
N GLN A 281 -28.70 16.45 16.01
CA GLN A 281 -28.06 17.13 17.14
C GLN A 281 -28.67 16.69 18.49
N SER A 282 -29.98 16.50 18.55
CA SER A 282 -30.64 15.95 19.75
C SER A 282 -30.17 14.53 20.05
N LEU A 283 -29.95 13.70 19.03
CA LEU A 283 -29.42 12.35 19.17
C LEU A 283 -28.00 12.36 19.74
N ILE A 284 -27.11 13.21 19.22
CA ILE A 284 -25.75 13.37 19.77
C ILE A 284 -25.81 13.75 21.25
N ASN A 285 -26.71 14.67 21.64
CA ASN A 285 -26.81 15.16 23.02
C ASN A 285 -27.43 14.15 24.01
N THR A 286 -28.05 13.07 23.54
CA THR A 286 -28.75 12.06 24.37
C THR A 286 -27.97 10.76 24.57
N SER A 287 -26.64 10.78 24.36
CA SER A 287 -25.79 9.58 24.49
C SER A 287 -26.01 8.85 25.83
N GLY A 288 -26.25 7.53 25.77
CA GLY A 288 -26.48 6.68 26.95
C GLY A 288 -27.89 6.15 27.13
N GLU A 289 -28.90 6.67 26.41
CA GLU A 289 -30.24 6.08 26.36
C GLU A 289 -30.29 4.92 25.34
N VAL A 290 -30.55 3.69 25.82
CA VAL A 290 -30.62 2.45 25.01
C VAL A 290 -31.54 2.56 23.78
N ASN A 291 -32.52 3.47 23.79
CA ASN A 291 -33.50 3.64 22.70
C ASN A 291 -33.46 5.03 22.02
N ALA A 292 -32.45 5.87 22.25
CA ALA A 292 -32.39 7.24 21.72
C ALA A 292 -32.45 7.28 20.18
N LEU A 293 -31.71 6.37 19.53
CA LEU A 293 -31.66 6.27 18.07
C LEU A 293 -33.03 5.90 17.49
N TYR A 294 -33.66 4.86 18.03
CA TYR A 294 -34.98 4.43 17.58
C TYR A 294 -36.06 5.52 17.79
N LYS A 295 -36.06 6.20 18.94
CA LYS A 295 -36.98 7.34 19.19
C LYS A 295 -36.77 8.47 18.18
N SER A 296 -35.52 8.79 17.87
CA SER A 296 -35.17 9.83 16.89
C SER A 296 -35.62 9.43 15.49
N HIS A 297 -35.42 8.16 15.11
CA HIS A 297 -35.90 7.60 13.85
C HIS A 297 -37.44 7.66 13.74
N LEU A 298 -38.19 7.34 14.79
CA LEU A 298 -39.66 7.42 14.75
C LEU A 298 -40.15 8.84 14.47
N LYS A 299 -39.56 9.85 15.13
CA LYS A 299 -39.88 11.26 14.87
C LYS A 299 -39.57 11.66 13.43
N VAL A 300 -38.45 11.17 12.91
CA VAL A 300 -38.03 11.40 11.52
C VAL A 300 -39.01 10.73 10.55
N LYS A 301 -39.42 9.49 10.82
CA LYS A 301 -40.40 8.75 10.01
C LYS A 301 -41.74 9.48 9.95
N GLU A 302 -42.27 9.94 11.09
CA GLU A 302 -43.52 10.71 11.15
C GLU A 302 -43.49 11.97 10.27
N LYS A 303 -42.33 12.62 10.19
CA LYS A 303 -42.11 13.82 9.37
C LYS A 303 -41.96 13.51 7.88
N ILE A 304 -41.28 12.41 7.53
CA ILE A 304 -40.94 12.05 6.15
C ILE A 304 -42.11 11.41 5.40
N LEU A 305 -42.90 10.55 6.05
CA LEU A 305 -43.97 9.80 5.36
C LEU A 305 -44.94 10.70 4.59
N PRO A 306 -45.41 11.85 5.12
CA PRO A 306 -46.22 12.80 4.36
C PRO A 306 -45.52 13.38 3.13
N MET A 307 -44.20 13.59 3.21
CA MET A 307 -43.39 14.12 2.11
C MET A 307 -43.25 13.08 0.99
N LEU A 308 -43.01 11.81 1.36
CA LEU A 308 -42.97 10.69 0.41
C LEU A 308 -44.34 10.47 -0.24
N GLU A 309 -45.42 10.47 0.53
CA GLU A 309 -46.79 10.33 0.00
C GLU A 309 -47.13 11.40 -1.03
N ALA A 310 -46.66 12.65 -0.81
CA ALA A 310 -46.88 13.75 -1.74
C ALA A 310 -46.05 13.64 -3.03
N THR A 311 -44.92 12.94 -3.01
CA THR A 311 -43.95 12.89 -4.12
C THR A 311 -44.07 11.60 -4.95
N MET A 312 -44.62 10.54 -4.36
CA MET A 312 -44.70 9.20 -4.96
C MET A 312 -46.09 8.89 -5.51
N ASP A 313 -46.16 7.91 -6.43
CA ASP A 313 -47.44 7.33 -6.82
C ASP A 313 -48.17 6.70 -5.62
N GLN A 314 -49.46 7.03 -5.44
CA GLN A 314 -50.24 6.61 -4.29
C GLN A 314 -50.41 5.09 -4.19
N THR A 315 -50.48 4.39 -5.33
CA THR A 315 -50.62 2.92 -5.33
C THR A 315 -49.31 2.26 -4.92
N ARG A 316 -48.16 2.79 -5.35
CA ARG A 316 -46.84 2.36 -4.88
C ARG A 316 -46.69 2.64 -3.39
N PHE A 317 -46.96 3.86 -2.93
CA PHE A 317 -46.80 4.25 -1.52
C PHE A 317 -47.60 3.35 -0.57
N LYS A 318 -48.87 3.07 -0.89
CA LYS A 318 -49.75 2.22 -0.08
C LYS A 318 -49.38 0.73 -0.08
N SER A 319 -48.58 0.28 -1.06
CA SER A 319 -48.15 -1.12 -1.17
C SER A 319 -46.87 -1.45 -0.40
N LYS A 320 -46.21 -0.44 0.18
CA LYS A 320 -44.93 -0.56 0.87
C LYS A 320 -45.10 -0.67 2.38
N ASP A 321 -44.25 -1.46 3.01
CA ASP A 321 -44.10 -1.51 4.47
C ASP A 321 -42.94 -0.60 4.90
N TYR A 322 -43.28 0.52 5.53
CA TYR A 322 -42.33 1.50 6.06
C TYR A 322 -41.93 1.22 7.52
N ASP A 323 -42.40 0.13 8.13
CA ASP A 323 -41.81 -0.38 9.37
C ASP A 323 -40.46 -1.05 9.10
N ASN A 324 -40.20 -1.47 7.86
CA ASN A 324 -38.86 -1.83 7.40
C ASN A 324 -38.01 -0.58 7.11
N PRO A 325 -36.92 -0.33 7.87
CA PRO A 325 -36.10 0.86 7.69
C PRO A 325 -35.38 0.92 6.34
N LEU A 326 -35.11 -0.23 5.70
CA LEU A 326 -34.48 -0.24 4.38
C LEU A 326 -35.41 0.37 3.34
N THR A 327 -36.69 -0.03 3.34
CA THR A 327 -37.71 0.52 2.43
C THR A 327 -37.81 2.04 2.57
N LEU A 328 -37.82 2.55 3.80
CA LEU A 328 -37.89 3.98 4.06
C LEU A 328 -36.67 4.71 3.50
N VAL A 329 -35.46 4.22 3.78
CA VAL A 329 -34.23 4.86 3.33
C VAL A 329 -34.08 4.80 1.80
N GLU A 330 -34.42 3.68 1.15
CA GLU A 330 -34.41 3.57 -0.31
C GLU A 330 -35.33 4.61 -0.97
N ASP A 331 -36.56 4.77 -0.45
CA ASP A 331 -37.51 5.73 -1.00
C ASP A 331 -37.13 7.18 -0.67
N ILE A 332 -36.49 7.46 0.48
CA ILE A 332 -35.88 8.77 0.75
C ILE A 332 -34.85 9.12 -0.34
N PHE A 333 -33.91 8.21 -0.63
CA PHE A 333 -32.87 8.47 -1.64
C PHE A 333 -33.42 8.55 -3.05
N THR A 334 -34.47 7.79 -3.36
CA THR A 334 -35.07 7.75 -4.70
C THR A 334 -35.94 8.98 -4.98
N TYR A 335 -36.77 9.41 -4.02
CA TYR A 335 -37.80 10.42 -4.25
C TYR A 335 -37.50 11.78 -3.62
N LEU A 336 -36.76 11.82 -2.50
CA LEU A 336 -36.36 13.07 -1.86
C LEU A 336 -34.94 13.50 -2.27
N ASN A 337 -34.14 12.57 -2.80
CA ASN A 337 -32.78 12.80 -3.33
C ASN A 337 -31.93 13.71 -2.43
N PRO A 338 -31.65 13.30 -1.17
CA PRO A 338 -30.93 14.14 -0.23
C PRO A 338 -29.51 14.40 -0.74
N SER A 339 -29.01 15.61 -0.52
CA SER A 339 -27.61 15.95 -0.80
C SER A 339 -26.69 15.04 -0.01
N SER A 340 -25.80 14.31 -0.68
CA SER A 340 -24.89 13.36 -0.02
C SER A 340 -23.77 14.11 0.71
N SER A 341 -24.01 14.44 1.99
CA SER A 341 -23.00 15.04 2.86
C SER A 341 -21.77 14.15 2.97
N THR A 342 -20.60 14.74 3.17
CA THR A 342 -19.37 13.94 3.25
C THR A 342 -19.36 13.03 4.48
N LEU A 343 -19.97 13.45 5.59
CA LEU A 343 -20.18 12.60 6.78
C LEU A 343 -21.02 11.36 6.45
N LEU A 344 -22.12 11.50 5.70
CA LEU A 344 -22.93 10.36 5.25
C LEU A 344 -22.12 9.38 4.40
N ARG A 345 -21.31 9.89 3.46
CA ARG A 345 -20.45 9.03 2.63
C ARG A 345 -19.42 8.28 3.47
N GLN A 346 -18.84 8.95 4.46
CA GLN A 346 -17.87 8.36 5.37
C GLN A 346 -18.51 7.28 6.26
N ILE A 347 -19.74 7.50 6.75
CA ILE A 347 -20.58 6.49 7.43
C ILE A 347 -20.80 5.28 6.54
N ALA A 348 -21.28 5.47 5.31
CA ALA A 348 -21.53 4.38 4.38
C ALA A 348 -20.25 3.60 4.06
N ARG A 349 -19.10 4.28 3.97
CA ARG A 349 -17.79 3.67 3.70
C ARG A 349 -17.32 2.78 4.86
N LEU A 350 -17.32 3.28 6.10
CA LEU A 350 -16.91 2.47 7.25
C LEU A 350 -17.91 1.35 7.55
N ALA A 351 -19.21 1.59 7.35
CA ALA A 351 -20.20 0.54 7.47
C ALA A 351 -20.02 -0.54 6.39
N THR A 352 -19.68 -0.18 5.15
CA THR A 352 -19.37 -1.13 4.07
C THR A 352 -18.12 -1.95 4.41
N GLU A 353 -17.08 -1.33 4.97
CA GLU A 353 -15.89 -2.03 5.46
C GLU A 353 -16.24 -3.05 6.54
N GLN A 354 -17.02 -2.64 7.54
CA GLN A 354 -17.43 -3.53 8.63
C GLN A 354 -18.31 -4.69 8.14
N LEU A 355 -19.21 -4.42 7.18
CA LEU A 355 -20.02 -5.46 6.55
C LEU A 355 -19.18 -6.40 5.68
N ALA A 356 -18.16 -5.90 4.98
CA ALA A 356 -17.23 -6.73 4.20
C ALA A 356 -16.40 -7.64 5.12
N ILE A 357 -15.90 -7.12 6.24
CA ILE A 357 -15.23 -7.88 7.30
C ILE A 357 -16.16 -8.99 7.84
N THR A 358 -17.41 -8.64 8.16
CA THR A 358 -18.40 -9.59 8.70
C THR A 358 -18.76 -10.67 7.67
N LEU A 359 -18.91 -10.30 6.40
CA LEU A 359 -19.14 -11.26 5.30
C LEU A 359 -17.98 -12.24 5.17
N LYS A 360 -16.74 -11.77 5.24
CA LYS A 360 -15.54 -12.62 5.14
C LYS A 360 -15.46 -13.63 6.30
N SER A 361 -15.77 -13.19 7.53
CA SER A 361 -15.90 -14.09 8.70
C SER A 361 -17.02 -15.13 8.50
N ALA A 362 -18.18 -14.70 8.02
CA ALA A 362 -19.32 -15.60 7.80
C ALA A 362 -19.04 -16.67 6.72
N ILE A 363 -18.26 -16.33 5.70
CA ILE A 363 -17.81 -17.26 4.64
C ILE A 363 -16.94 -18.39 5.21
N THR A 364 -16.13 -18.10 6.24
CA THR A 364 -15.25 -19.08 6.89
C THR A 364 -15.96 -19.94 7.93
N HIS A 365 -17.08 -19.46 8.48
CA HIS A 365 -17.89 -20.16 9.48
C HIS A 365 -19.18 -20.80 8.93
N ASP A 366 -19.28 -20.99 7.60
CA ASP A 366 -20.43 -21.60 6.91
C ASP A 366 -21.79 -20.89 7.12
N LYS A 367 -21.78 -19.61 7.50
CA LYS A 367 -22.99 -18.75 7.66
C LYS A 367 -23.30 -17.92 6.42
N ARG A 368 -22.96 -18.42 5.23
CA ARG A 368 -23.18 -17.70 3.95
C ARG A 368 -24.65 -17.39 3.66
N GLN A 369 -25.58 -18.09 4.31
CA GLN A 369 -27.01 -17.95 4.06
C GLN A 369 -27.54 -16.55 4.39
N ASP A 370 -26.96 -15.89 5.39
CA ASP A 370 -27.34 -14.53 5.82
C ASP A 370 -26.97 -13.44 4.81
N TRP A 371 -26.22 -13.81 3.77
CA TRP A 371 -25.71 -12.92 2.75
C TRP A 371 -26.23 -13.24 1.35
N PHE A 372 -27.14 -14.22 1.20
CA PHE A 372 -27.71 -14.53 -0.11
C PHE A 372 -28.46 -13.33 -0.72
N PRO A 373 -28.60 -13.28 -2.06
CA PRO A 373 -29.45 -12.30 -2.71
C PRO A 373 -30.85 -12.29 -2.05
N LYS A 374 -31.32 -11.09 -1.68
CA LYS A 374 -32.56 -10.80 -0.91
C LYS A 374 -32.45 -10.88 0.62
N SER A 375 -31.32 -11.32 1.19
CA SER A 375 -31.06 -11.12 2.61
C SER A 375 -30.95 -9.63 2.95
N ILE A 376 -31.31 -9.25 4.17
CA ILE A 376 -31.20 -7.84 4.60
C ILE A 376 -29.75 -7.36 4.58
N ALA A 377 -28.77 -8.20 4.96
CA ALA A 377 -27.35 -7.84 4.92
C ALA A 377 -26.87 -7.54 3.49
N TYR A 378 -27.24 -8.38 2.52
CA TYR A 378 -26.95 -8.14 1.11
C TYR A 378 -27.60 -6.86 0.59
N LEU A 379 -28.88 -6.64 0.90
CA LEU A 379 -29.62 -5.48 0.42
C LEU A 379 -29.10 -4.17 1.02
N VAL A 380 -28.74 -4.17 2.31
CA VAL A 380 -28.09 -3.01 2.95
C VAL A 380 -26.73 -2.74 2.34
N LEU A 381 -25.89 -3.76 2.15
CA LEU A 381 -24.58 -3.60 1.51
C LEU A 381 -24.73 -3.03 0.09
N GLN A 382 -25.66 -3.56 -0.69
CA GLN A 382 -25.97 -3.08 -2.04
C GLN A 382 -26.46 -1.63 -2.02
N PHE A 383 -27.34 -1.27 -1.09
CA PHE A 383 -27.82 0.09 -0.93
C PHE A 383 -26.68 1.08 -0.63
N LEU A 384 -25.82 0.78 0.36
CA LEU A 384 -24.69 1.66 0.71
C LEU A 384 -23.72 1.87 -0.46
N THR A 385 -23.48 0.81 -1.21
CA THR A 385 -22.50 0.78 -2.32
C THR A 385 -23.05 1.31 -3.63
N THR A 386 -24.36 1.24 -3.85
CA THR A 386 -25.02 1.74 -5.06
C THR A 386 -25.48 3.19 -4.89
N ASN A 387 -26.18 3.48 -3.79
CA ASN A 387 -26.91 4.75 -3.62
C ASN A 387 -26.08 5.83 -2.92
N ILE A 388 -25.05 5.47 -2.14
CA ILE A 388 -24.25 6.44 -1.37
C ILE A 388 -22.81 6.53 -1.88
N THR A 389 -22.09 5.42 -1.93
CA THR A 389 -20.65 5.43 -2.26
C THR A 389 -20.35 5.21 -3.75
N GLY A 390 -21.27 4.61 -4.51
CA GLY A 390 -21.13 4.38 -5.94
C GLY A 390 -20.02 3.37 -6.31
N THR A 391 -19.70 2.43 -5.42
CA THR A 391 -18.66 1.41 -5.61
C THR A 391 -19.17 0.09 -6.17
N TRP A 392 -20.49 -0.09 -6.28
CA TRP A 392 -21.08 -1.31 -6.81
C TRP A 392 -20.91 -1.39 -8.35
N LYS A 393 -19.98 -2.24 -8.82
CA LYS A 393 -19.57 -2.31 -10.25
C LYS A 393 -20.04 -3.54 -11.04
N GLN A 394 -20.73 -4.52 -10.44
CA GLN A 394 -21.07 -5.78 -11.15
C GLN A 394 -22.56 -6.17 -11.06
N SER A 395 -23.03 -6.82 -12.14
CA SER A 395 -24.26 -7.60 -12.18
C SER A 395 -24.11 -8.84 -11.27
N SER A 396 -25.06 -8.96 -10.36
CA SER A 396 -25.22 -9.97 -9.32
C SER A 396 -24.83 -11.40 -9.76
N HIS A 397 -23.99 -12.07 -8.95
CA HIS A 397 -23.96 -13.50 -8.58
C HIS A 397 -22.53 -13.98 -8.26
N LYS A 398 -21.50 -13.47 -8.95
CA LYS A 398 -20.08 -13.83 -8.70
C LYS A 398 -19.43 -13.08 -7.55
N PHE A 399 -20.12 -12.09 -6.97
CA PHE A 399 -19.62 -11.27 -5.87
C PHE A 399 -19.13 -12.09 -4.66
N PHE A 400 -19.76 -13.24 -4.41
CA PHE A 400 -19.39 -14.14 -3.30
C PHE A 400 -18.33 -15.19 -3.67
N GLU A 401 -17.98 -15.29 -4.95
CA GLU A 401 -17.02 -16.27 -5.46
C GLU A 401 -15.60 -15.70 -5.55
N GLU A 402 -15.46 -14.37 -5.69
CA GLU A 402 -14.16 -13.70 -5.83
C GLU A 402 -13.72 -13.01 -4.52
N PRO A 403 -12.60 -13.45 -3.89
CA PRO A 403 -12.10 -12.82 -2.67
C PRO A 403 -11.80 -11.33 -2.81
N SER A 404 -11.45 -10.86 -4.01
CA SER A 404 -11.14 -9.47 -4.36
C SER A 404 -12.38 -8.59 -4.54
N ALA A 405 -13.59 -9.16 -4.61
CA ALA A 405 -14.82 -8.40 -4.78
C ALA A 405 -15.12 -7.51 -3.56
N CYS A 406 -14.76 -7.95 -2.36
CA CYS A 406 -14.88 -7.15 -1.13
C CYS A 406 -13.96 -5.92 -1.16
N ASP A 407 -12.72 -6.08 -1.63
CA ASP A 407 -11.74 -4.99 -1.71
C ASP A 407 -12.21 -3.88 -2.67
N ALA A 408 -12.95 -4.24 -3.72
CA ALA A 408 -13.50 -3.29 -4.68
C ALA A 408 -14.59 -2.38 -4.07
N LEU A 409 -15.39 -2.87 -3.11
CA LEU A 409 -16.50 -2.12 -2.49
C LEU A 409 -16.02 -0.96 -1.63
N VAL A 410 -14.85 -1.13 -1.02
CA VAL A 410 -14.24 -0.20 -0.07
C VAL A 410 -13.08 0.58 -0.69
N SER A 411 -12.94 0.50 -2.02
CA SER A 411 -11.81 1.10 -2.73
C SER A 411 -11.74 2.61 -2.51
N PRO A 412 -10.62 3.14 -1.97
CA PRO A 412 -10.43 4.57 -1.74
C PRO A 412 -10.14 5.35 -3.04
N TYR A 413 -10.10 4.68 -4.19
CA TYR A 413 -9.92 5.29 -5.51
C TYR A 413 -11.25 5.50 -6.24
N SER A 414 -12.36 5.04 -5.65
CA SER A 414 -13.68 5.30 -6.22
C SER A 414 -14.02 6.80 -6.11
N TYR A 415 -14.65 7.35 -7.15
CA TYR A 415 -15.01 8.78 -7.20
C TYR A 415 -15.85 9.22 -5.99
N GLY A 416 -16.67 8.32 -5.43
CA GLY A 416 -17.48 8.59 -4.25
C GLY A 416 -16.74 8.57 -2.91
N SER A 417 -15.53 7.99 -2.83
CA SER A 417 -14.82 7.76 -1.56
C SER A 417 -14.30 9.04 -0.87
N LYS A 418 -14.02 10.10 -1.64
CA LYS A 418 -13.46 11.38 -1.14
C LYS A 418 -12.24 11.23 -0.21
N VAL A 419 -11.49 10.13 -0.32
CA VAL A 419 -10.23 9.96 0.43
C VAL A 419 -9.16 10.86 -0.20
N PRO A 420 -8.47 11.71 0.59
CA PRO A 420 -7.42 12.58 0.08
C PRO A 420 -6.35 11.77 -0.65
N SER A 421 -5.91 12.25 -1.82
CA SER A 421 -4.95 11.53 -2.68
C SER A 421 -3.68 11.09 -1.96
N LEU A 422 -3.23 11.89 -0.98
CA LEU A 422 -2.07 11.59 -0.14
C LEU A 422 -2.24 10.29 0.68
N TYR A 423 -3.46 9.97 1.13
CA TYR A 423 -3.76 8.82 1.99
C TYR A 423 -4.48 7.68 1.27
N GLN A 424 -4.84 7.79 -0.01
CA GLN A 424 -5.53 6.73 -0.75
C GLN A 424 -4.78 5.40 -0.74
N ARG A 425 -3.45 5.43 -0.89
CA ARG A 425 -2.61 4.22 -0.82
C ARG A 425 -2.63 3.60 0.57
N ALA A 426 -2.42 4.41 1.61
CA ALA A 426 -2.43 3.97 3.00
C ALA A 426 -3.80 3.38 3.40
N GLU A 427 -4.89 4.03 3.00
CA GLU A 427 -6.25 3.56 3.25
C GLU A 427 -6.52 2.22 2.56
N ARG A 428 -6.09 2.06 1.29
CA ARG A 428 -6.21 0.78 0.59
C ARG A 428 -5.48 -0.33 1.33
N CYS A 429 -4.24 -0.07 1.75
CA CYS A 429 -3.43 -1.07 2.46
C CYS A 429 -4.06 -1.47 3.79
N ALA A 430 -4.52 -0.49 4.57
CA ALA A 430 -5.19 -0.72 5.85
C ALA A 430 -6.45 -1.59 5.66
N THR A 431 -7.30 -1.25 4.70
CA THR A 431 -8.53 -1.98 4.45
C THR A 431 -8.28 -3.40 3.92
N GLU A 432 -7.33 -3.60 3.00
CA GLU A 432 -6.95 -4.95 2.53
C GLU A 432 -6.45 -5.82 3.68
N ILE A 433 -5.62 -5.28 4.58
CA ILE A 433 -5.13 -5.98 5.78
C ILE A 433 -6.29 -6.37 6.69
N LEU A 434 -7.18 -5.43 7.01
CA LEU A 434 -8.30 -5.64 7.94
C LEU A 434 -9.30 -6.68 7.43
N ILE A 435 -9.65 -6.62 6.14
CA ILE A 435 -10.58 -7.57 5.50
C ILE A 435 -9.98 -8.98 5.49
N ASN A 436 -8.70 -9.13 5.16
CA ASN A 436 -8.04 -10.44 5.13
C ASN A 436 -7.77 -10.97 6.55
N GLY A 437 -7.50 -10.10 7.52
CA GLY A 437 -7.36 -10.47 8.94
C GLY A 437 -8.59 -11.18 9.50
N ALA A 438 -9.78 -10.85 9.02
CA ALA A 438 -11.03 -11.46 9.46
C ALA A 438 -11.26 -12.89 8.95
N MET A 439 -10.47 -13.37 7.98
CA MET A 439 -10.65 -14.68 7.34
C MET A 439 -9.95 -15.86 8.06
N SER A 440 -9.21 -15.62 9.14
CA SER A 440 -8.46 -16.69 9.80
C SER A 440 -8.53 -16.58 11.31
N GLU A 441 -8.69 -17.72 11.99
CA GLU A 441 -8.44 -17.81 13.43
C GLU A 441 -7.01 -17.34 13.73
N GLY A 442 -6.86 -16.39 14.65
CA GLY A 442 -5.58 -15.75 14.95
C GLY A 442 -5.15 -14.66 13.95
N LYS A 443 -6.02 -14.28 13.01
CA LYS A 443 -5.87 -13.13 12.08
C LYS A 443 -4.64 -13.17 11.16
N ARG A 444 -3.96 -14.31 11.06
CA ARG A 444 -2.72 -14.50 10.29
C ARG A 444 -2.82 -14.04 8.84
N LEU A 445 -3.98 -14.19 8.18
CA LEU A 445 -4.16 -13.76 6.79
C LEU A 445 -3.99 -12.23 6.62
N GLY A 446 -4.24 -11.44 7.65
CA GLY A 446 -3.94 -10.00 7.65
C GLY A 446 -2.43 -9.72 7.58
N PHE A 447 -1.63 -10.49 8.33
CA PHE A 447 -0.16 -10.42 8.27
C PHE A 447 0.38 -10.87 6.90
N VAL A 448 -0.15 -11.97 6.35
CA VAL A 448 0.21 -12.44 5.00
C VAL A 448 -0.08 -11.36 3.96
N LYS A 449 -1.27 -10.74 4.03
CA LYS A 449 -1.64 -9.65 3.13
C LYS A 449 -0.72 -8.43 3.28
N ALA A 450 -0.37 -8.04 4.51
CA ALA A 450 0.58 -6.95 4.76
C ALA A 450 1.95 -7.22 4.10
N ARG A 451 2.39 -8.48 4.10
CA ARG A 451 3.63 -8.90 3.44
C ARG A 451 3.56 -8.82 1.92
N GLU A 452 2.47 -9.27 1.32
CA GLU A 452 2.21 -9.11 -0.12
C GLU A 452 2.24 -7.64 -0.54
N ILE A 453 1.61 -6.76 0.24
CA ILE A 453 1.58 -5.31 -0.02
C ILE A 453 2.99 -4.72 -0.09
N LEU A 454 3.85 -5.05 0.88
CA LEU A 454 5.24 -4.59 0.92
C LEU A 454 6.07 -5.16 -0.25
N LYS A 455 5.84 -6.43 -0.61
CA LYS A 455 6.51 -7.10 -1.73
C LYS A 455 6.14 -6.45 -3.07
N ASP A 456 4.86 -6.21 -3.29
CA ASP A 456 4.32 -5.94 -4.63
C ASP A 456 4.30 -4.44 -4.97
N TYR A 457 3.82 -3.58 -4.05
CA TYR A 457 3.51 -2.19 -4.40
C TYR A 457 3.77 -1.13 -3.33
N MET A 458 4.23 -1.49 -2.13
CA MET A 458 4.61 -0.56 -1.05
C MET A 458 6.07 -0.76 -0.59
N LYS A 459 7.01 -0.76 -1.54
CA LYS A 459 8.44 -1.00 -1.27
C LYS A 459 9.07 0.02 -0.31
N ASP A 460 8.67 1.29 -0.44
CA ASP A 460 9.12 2.40 0.41
C ASP A 460 7.90 3.08 1.04
N PRO A 461 7.39 2.56 2.18
CA PRO A 461 6.27 3.17 2.88
C PRO A 461 6.70 4.49 3.51
N LYS A 462 5.94 5.57 3.26
CA LYS A 462 6.23 6.86 3.88
C LYS A 462 5.77 6.86 5.35
N PRO A 463 6.42 7.63 6.24
CA PRO A 463 6.07 7.65 7.67
C PRO A 463 4.59 7.92 7.95
N TYR A 464 3.98 8.87 7.22
CA TYR A 464 2.56 9.21 7.39
C TYR A 464 1.60 8.09 6.91
N GLU A 465 2.03 7.27 5.94
CA GLU A 465 1.22 6.14 5.48
C GLU A 465 1.25 5.03 6.51
N MET A 466 2.42 4.77 7.10
CA MET A 466 2.56 3.81 8.19
C MET A 466 1.76 4.24 9.41
N ASP A 467 1.87 5.51 9.83
CA ASP A 467 1.10 6.08 10.94
C ASP A 467 -0.42 5.86 10.74
N TRP A 468 -0.92 6.14 9.52
CA TRP A 468 -2.32 5.92 9.20
C TRP A 468 -2.71 4.44 9.20
N ILE A 469 -1.93 3.57 8.55
CA ILE A 469 -2.18 2.12 8.52
C ILE A 469 -2.23 1.56 9.93
N PHE A 470 -1.26 1.93 10.79
CA PHE A 470 -1.19 1.45 12.16
C PHE A 470 -2.35 1.97 13.00
N SER A 471 -2.74 3.24 12.87
CA SER A 471 -3.92 3.79 13.56
C SER A 471 -5.20 3.02 13.16
N ARG A 472 -5.37 2.74 11.86
CA ARG A 472 -6.51 1.95 11.36
C ARG A 472 -6.54 0.52 11.91
N ILE A 473 -5.40 -0.16 11.94
CA ILE A 473 -5.29 -1.51 12.47
C ILE A 473 -5.57 -1.51 13.98
N LYS A 474 -4.96 -0.59 14.73
CA LYS A 474 -5.18 -0.41 16.18
C LYS A 474 -6.67 -0.23 16.50
N ALA A 475 -7.39 0.52 15.68
CA ALA A 475 -8.79 0.85 15.89
C ALA A 475 -9.74 -0.36 15.72
N VAL A 476 -9.45 -1.27 14.79
CA VAL A 476 -10.38 -2.32 14.36
C VAL A 476 -9.92 -3.72 14.78
N GLN A 477 -8.62 -4.02 14.65
CA GLN A 477 -8.01 -5.32 14.94
C GLN A 477 -6.66 -5.11 15.68
N PRO A 478 -6.67 -4.65 16.93
CA PRO A 478 -5.46 -4.22 17.65
C PRO A 478 -4.41 -5.34 17.83
N GLU A 479 -4.83 -6.59 17.92
CA GLU A 479 -3.93 -7.76 17.97
C GLU A 479 -3.10 -7.97 16.70
N LEU A 480 -3.50 -7.41 15.55
CA LEU A 480 -2.68 -7.40 14.34
C LEU A 480 -1.57 -6.35 14.36
N LEU A 481 -1.67 -5.33 15.22
CA LEU A 481 -0.75 -4.20 15.19
C LEU A 481 0.70 -4.62 15.47
N PRO A 482 1.03 -5.35 16.56
CA PRO A 482 2.43 -5.68 16.86
C PRO A 482 3.17 -6.41 15.73
N PRO A 483 2.63 -7.50 15.13
CA PRO A 483 3.35 -8.19 14.05
C PRO A 483 3.43 -7.36 12.76
N ILE A 484 2.43 -6.54 12.45
CA ILE A 484 2.46 -5.67 11.25
C ILE A 484 3.42 -4.50 11.44
N GLU A 485 3.46 -3.90 12.62
CA GLU A 485 4.41 -2.84 12.93
C GLU A 485 5.87 -3.33 12.84
N ALA A 486 6.14 -4.54 13.37
CA ALA A 486 7.44 -5.19 13.21
C ALA A 486 7.79 -5.41 11.74
N LEU A 487 6.81 -5.85 10.93
CA LEU A 487 6.97 -6.09 9.49
C LEU A 487 7.31 -4.83 8.70
N PHE A 488 6.62 -3.72 8.96
CA PHE A 488 6.88 -2.47 8.26
C PHE A 488 8.19 -1.81 8.69
N LYS A 489 8.61 -2.00 9.95
CA LYS A 489 9.90 -1.51 10.46
C LYS A 489 11.09 -2.32 9.93
N ASN A 490 10.94 -3.65 9.88
CA ASN A 490 11.97 -4.59 9.43
C ASN A 490 11.41 -5.49 8.32
N PRO A 491 11.21 -4.97 7.10
CA PRO A 491 10.63 -5.74 6.01
C PRO A 491 11.50 -6.95 5.64
N PRO A 492 10.89 -8.05 5.21
CA PRO A 492 11.64 -9.23 4.77
C PRO A 492 12.49 -8.92 3.54
N HIS A 493 13.69 -9.49 3.51
CA HIS A 493 14.63 -9.28 2.41
C HIS A 493 14.23 -10.16 1.22
N TYR A 494 13.85 -9.51 0.11
CA TYR A 494 13.54 -10.19 -1.15
C TYR A 494 14.74 -10.13 -2.10
N TYR A 495 15.49 -11.23 -2.15
CA TYR A 495 16.71 -11.37 -2.94
C TYR A 495 16.41 -11.45 -4.45
N ASN A 496 17.25 -10.80 -5.24
CA ASN A 496 17.25 -10.81 -6.71
C ASN A 496 18.53 -11.50 -7.22
N GLU A 497 18.75 -11.50 -8.53
CA GLU A 497 19.94 -12.10 -9.16
C GLU A 497 21.27 -11.42 -8.79
N GLU A 498 21.26 -10.19 -8.26
CA GLU A 498 22.49 -9.46 -7.91
C GLU A 498 23.22 -10.12 -6.73
N ILE A 499 22.47 -10.78 -5.83
CA ILE A 499 23.04 -11.51 -4.69
C ILE A 499 23.95 -12.67 -5.12
N LEU A 500 23.74 -13.22 -6.33
CA LEU A 500 24.53 -14.33 -6.85
C LEU A 500 26.01 -13.97 -7.03
N LYS A 501 26.32 -12.69 -7.29
CA LYS A 501 27.70 -12.20 -7.37
C LYS A 501 28.39 -12.21 -6.02
N LEU A 502 27.63 -11.91 -4.96
CA LEU A 502 28.16 -11.94 -3.59
C LEU A 502 28.52 -13.38 -3.19
N TRP A 503 27.68 -14.35 -3.56
CA TRP A 503 27.89 -15.76 -3.23
C TRP A 503 28.86 -16.48 -4.17
N SER A 504 29.12 -15.97 -5.38
CA SER A 504 30.17 -16.54 -6.24
C SER A 504 31.57 -16.33 -5.67
N ASP A 505 31.75 -15.27 -4.88
CA ASP A 505 33.04 -14.92 -4.28
C ASP A 505 33.26 -15.62 -2.93
N SER A 506 32.23 -16.24 -2.35
CA SER A 506 32.34 -16.99 -1.10
C SER A 506 32.89 -18.41 -1.31
N ALA A 507 33.68 -18.87 -0.34
CA ALA A 507 34.21 -20.23 -0.36
C ALA A 507 33.08 -21.26 -0.31
N ILE A 508 33.17 -22.29 -1.17
CA ILE A 508 32.22 -23.40 -1.16
C ILE A 508 32.35 -24.14 0.19
N PRO A 509 31.25 -24.38 0.93
CA PRO A 509 31.29 -25.10 2.19
C PRO A 509 31.98 -26.46 2.06
N GLN A 510 32.70 -26.92 3.09
CA GLN A 510 33.36 -28.23 3.07
C GLN A 510 32.41 -29.41 3.36
N GLU A 511 31.19 -29.13 3.82
CA GLU A 511 30.14 -30.11 4.08
C GLU A 511 29.82 -30.93 2.80
N ASN A 512 29.48 -32.21 2.96
CA ASN A 512 29.09 -33.04 1.81
C ASN A 512 27.72 -32.57 1.27
N THR A 513 27.36 -33.01 0.06
CA THR A 513 26.15 -32.54 -0.64
C THR A 513 24.85 -32.90 0.07
N GLU A 514 24.80 -34.04 0.76
CA GLU A 514 23.62 -34.48 1.52
C GLU A 514 23.42 -33.66 2.80
N ASP A 515 24.50 -33.36 3.53
CA ASP A 515 24.47 -32.52 4.73
C ASP A 515 24.05 -31.08 4.38
N LEU A 516 24.58 -30.54 3.29
CA LEU A 516 24.18 -29.24 2.74
C LEU A 516 22.68 -29.20 2.43
N PHE A 517 22.19 -30.21 1.73
CA PHE A 517 20.79 -30.32 1.34
C PHE A 517 19.86 -30.39 2.57
N ASN A 518 20.21 -31.22 3.55
CA ASN A 518 19.46 -31.35 4.80
C ASN A 518 19.48 -30.06 5.63
N LYS A 519 20.60 -29.34 5.63
CA LYS A 519 20.74 -28.05 6.30
C LYS A 519 19.90 -26.96 5.66
N VAL A 520 19.80 -26.91 4.32
CA VAL A 520 18.88 -26.01 3.61
C VAL A 520 17.43 -26.27 4.04
N HIS A 521 17.00 -27.53 4.03
CA HIS A 521 15.65 -27.90 4.49
C HIS A 521 15.40 -27.52 5.95
N GLN A 522 16.37 -27.74 6.82
CA GLN A 522 16.28 -27.36 8.23
C GLN A 522 16.13 -25.84 8.39
N LEU A 523 16.94 -25.03 7.68
CA LEU A 523 16.87 -23.57 7.75
C LEU A 523 15.56 -23.03 7.17
N VAL A 524 15.08 -23.59 6.06
CA VAL A 524 13.76 -23.23 5.50
C VAL A 524 12.64 -23.54 6.49
N LYS A 525 12.70 -24.69 7.17
CA LYS A 525 11.76 -25.06 8.23
C LYS A 525 11.83 -24.10 9.42
N GLN A 526 13.04 -23.74 9.87
CA GLN A 526 13.25 -22.76 10.95
C GLN A 526 12.71 -21.38 10.56
N ALA A 527 12.94 -20.94 9.33
CA ALA A 527 12.39 -19.69 8.80
C ALA A 527 10.85 -19.71 8.79
N TYR A 528 10.24 -20.83 8.40
CA TYR A 528 8.78 -21.01 8.46
C TYR A 528 8.24 -20.99 9.90
N GLU A 529 8.92 -21.65 10.85
CA GLU A 529 8.56 -21.63 12.27
C GLU A 529 8.73 -20.24 12.90
N ALA A 530 9.75 -19.48 12.49
CA ALA A 530 9.96 -18.09 12.89
C ALA A 530 8.86 -17.18 12.32
N ASN A 531 8.50 -17.36 11.05
CA ASN A 531 7.38 -16.66 10.40
C ASN A 531 6.05 -16.89 11.14
N LEU A 532 5.77 -18.13 11.54
CA LEU A 532 4.61 -18.49 12.36
C LEU A 532 4.55 -17.75 13.70
N ARG A 533 5.70 -17.37 14.25
CA ARG A 533 5.85 -16.62 15.51
C ARG A 533 6.02 -15.12 15.29
N TYR A 534 5.95 -14.65 14.04
CA TYR A 534 6.23 -13.26 13.64
C TYR A 534 7.65 -12.78 13.97
N ASP A 535 8.62 -13.70 14.06
CA ASP A 535 10.03 -13.37 14.32
C ASP A 535 10.78 -13.15 12.99
N LEU A 536 10.75 -11.89 12.54
CA LEU A 536 11.33 -11.49 11.26
C LEU A 536 12.86 -11.52 11.24
N ASN A 537 13.51 -11.39 12.39
CA ASN A 537 14.98 -11.41 12.46
C ASN A 537 15.49 -12.82 12.21
N ILE A 538 14.97 -13.79 12.97
CA ILE A 538 15.31 -15.21 12.77
C ILE A 538 14.88 -15.66 11.38
N GLU A 539 13.69 -15.26 10.92
CA GLU A 539 13.23 -15.58 9.56
C GLU A 539 14.22 -15.07 8.50
N ASN A 540 14.65 -13.81 8.58
CA ASN A 540 15.58 -13.23 7.60
C ASN A 540 16.96 -13.89 7.66
N GLU A 541 17.49 -14.15 8.85
CA GLU A 541 18.78 -14.84 9.04
C GLU A 541 18.74 -16.25 8.45
N CYS A 542 17.72 -17.05 8.80
CA CYS A 542 17.55 -18.40 8.27
C CYS A 542 17.34 -18.40 6.75
N ASN A 543 16.55 -17.48 6.20
CA ASN A 543 16.34 -17.38 4.76
C ASN A 543 17.61 -16.98 4.01
N GLN A 544 18.40 -16.04 4.56
CA GLN A 544 19.67 -15.62 3.97
C GLN A 544 20.67 -16.78 3.91
N GLU A 545 20.82 -17.51 5.03
CA GLU A 545 21.71 -18.67 5.09
C GLU A 545 21.20 -19.79 4.18
N ALA A 546 19.90 -20.08 4.17
CA ALA A 546 19.29 -21.09 3.32
C ALA A 546 19.53 -20.81 1.83
N LEU A 547 19.33 -19.58 1.37
CA LEU A 547 19.54 -19.22 -0.03
C LEU A 547 21.02 -19.29 -0.43
N SER A 548 21.93 -18.87 0.45
CA SER A 548 23.38 -18.96 0.20
C SER A 548 23.84 -20.42 0.11
N LEU A 549 23.41 -21.27 1.03
CA LEU A 549 23.71 -22.70 0.99
C LEU A 549 23.04 -23.38 -0.22
N PHE A 550 21.84 -22.97 -0.58
CA PHE A 550 21.15 -23.46 -1.78
C PHE A 550 21.93 -23.12 -3.06
N TYR A 551 22.45 -21.90 -3.18
CA TYR A 551 23.33 -21.52 -4.29
C TYR A 551 24.56 -22.44 -4.37
N HIS A 552 25.24 -22.69 -3.25
CA HIS A 552 26.42 -23.57 -3.24
C HIS A 552 26.06 -25.03 -3.52
N PHE A 553 24.89 -25.47 -3.05
CA PHE A 553 24.33 -26.79 -3.38
C PHE A 553 24.15 -26.96 -4.89
N LEU A 554 23.63 -25.96 -5.62
CA LEU A 554 23.50 -26.01 -7.08
C LEU A 554 24.83 -26.14 -7.84
N LYS A 555 25.95 -25.74 -7.22
CA LYS A 555 27.30 -25.84 -7.83
C LYS A 555 27.98 -27.20 -7.61
N ARG A 556 27.34 -28.12 -6.90
CA ARG A 556 27.85 -29.47 -6.65
C ARG A 556 27.73 -30.34 -7.90
N SER A 557 28.74 -31.15 -8.17
CA SER A 557 28.77 -32.08 -9.30
C SER A 557 28.11 -33.44 -9.01
N ASP A 558 27.85 -33.74 -7.74
CA ASP A 558 27.37 -35.03 -7.22
C ASP A 558 25.88 -34.99 -6.80
N LEU A 559 25.12 -34.04 -7.34
CA LEU A 559 23.67 -33.90 -7.09
C LEU A 559 22.89 -35.12 -7.58
N THR A 560 22.03 -35.67 -6.72
CA THR A 560 21.17 -36.79 -7.09
C THR A 560 19.85 -36.31 -7.74
N PRO A 561 19.20 -37.11 -8.61
CA PRO A 561 17.94 -36.72 -9.23
C PRO A 561 16.82 -36.43 -8.22
N THR A 562 16.78 -37.14 -7.09
CA THR A 562 15.81 -36.92 -6.00
C THR A 562 16.03 -35.57 -5.30
N GLN A 563 17.29 -35.19 -5.06
CA GLN A 563 17.63 -33.87 -4.51
C GLN A 563 17.25 -32.74 -5.48
N ILE A 564 17.48 -32.92 -6.79
CA ILE A 564 17.06 -31.96 -7.83
C ILE A 564 15.54 -31.82 -7.88
N ALA A 565 14.80 -32.94 -7.83
CA ALA A 565 13.34 -32.93 -7.80
C ALA A 565 12.81 -32.19 -6.56
N SER A 566 13.37 -32.47 -5.38
CA SER A 566 12.98 -31.77 -4.15
C SER A 566 13.34 -30.27 -4.19
N ALA A 567 14.48 -29.91 -4.79
CA ALA A 567 14.82 -28.51 -5.00
C ALA A 567 13.80 -27.77 -5.89
N LEU A 568 13.34 -28.41 -6.97
CA LEU A 568 12.36 -27.86 -7.91
C LEU A 568 10.95 -27.72 -7.30
N TYR A 569 10.48 -28.75 -6.59
CA TYR A 569 9.08 -28.85 -6.17
C TYR A 569 8.82 -28.51 -4.70
N ASP A 570 9.86 -28.56 -3.85
CA ASP A 570 9.72 -28.25 -2.42
C ASP A 570 10.40 -26.91 -2.08
N LEU A 571 11.68 -26.74 -2.43
CA LEU A 571 12.48 -25.58 -2.01
C LEU A 571 12.19 -24.31 -2.82
N LEU A 572 12.19 -24.37 -4.16
CA LEU A 572 11.95 -23.18 -5.00
C LEU A 572 10.59 -22.51 -4.75
N PRO A 573 9.46 -23.24 -4.65
CA PRO A 573 8.18 -22.64 -4.31
C PRO A 573 8.22 -21.94 -2.95
N THR A 574 8.86 -22.57 -1.96
CA THR A 574 9.01 -21.98 -0.62
C THR A 574 9.82 -20.70 -0.67
N PHE A 575 10.97 -20.68 -1.35
CA PHE A 575 11.76 -19.47 -1.52
C PHE A 575 11.00 -18.35 -2.23
N LYS A 576 10.21 -18.68 -3.26
CA LYS A 576 9.40 -17.70 -4.01
C LYS A 576 8.40 -16.98 -3.10
N GLU A 577 7.83 -17.70 -2.15
CA GLU A 577 6.87 -17.16 -1.18
C GLU A 577 7.57 -16.31 -0.12
N THR A 578 8.71 -16.77 0.41
CA THR A 578 9.30 -16.20 1.63
C THR A 578 10.34 -15.12 1.39
N CYS A 579 11.26 -15.30 0.43
CA CYS A 579 12.52 -14.53 0.39
C CYS A 579 13.15 -14.29 -0.99
N ALA A 580 12.64 -14.90 -2.06
CA ALA A 580 13.21 -14.76 -3.41
C ALA A 580 12.25 -14.11 -4.40
N ARG A 581 12.77 -13.26 -5.29
CA ARG A 581 12.00 -12.67 -6.40
C ARG A 581 11.86 -13.64 -7.56
N ASP A 582 10.81 -13.45 -8.36
CA ASP A 582 10.49 -14.30 -9.52
C ASP A 582 11.64 -14.46 -10.52
N VAL A 583 12.47 -13.42 -10.68
CA VAL A 583 13.62 -13.46 -11.59
C VAL A 583 14.67 -14.48 -11.13
N LEU A 584 15.02 -14.45 -9.83
CA LEU A 584 15.97 -15.40 -9.23
C LEU A 584 15.42 -16.84 -9.28
N ILE A 585 14.13 -17.01 -8.96
CA ILE A 585 13.45 -18.31 -9.02
C ILE A 585 13.52 -18.91 -10.43
N LYS A 586 13.23 -18.11 -11.47
CA LYS A 586 13.33 -18.57 -12.87
C LYS A 586 14.75 -18.98 -13.25
N LEU A 587 15.76 -18.25 -12.81
CA LEU A 587 17.16 -18.60 -13.07
C LEU A 587 17.53 -19.96 -12.46
N TRP A 588 17.17 -20.18 -11.20
CA TRP A 588 17.42 -21.47 -10.54
C TRP A 588 16.58 -22.61 -11.10
N GLU A 589 15.35 -22.35 -11.54
CA GLU A 589 14.54 -23.34 -12.23
C GLU A 589 15.21 -23.81 -13.53
N ILE A 590 15.76 -22.88 -14.32
CA ILE A 590 16.54 -23.20 -15.53
C ILE A 590 17.79 -24.01 -15.16
N GLU A 591 18.55 -23.56 -14.17
CA GLU A 591 19.78 -24.24 -13.74
C GLU A 591 19.51 -25.67 -13.25
N LEU A 592 18.49 -25.87 -12.42
CA LEU A 592 18.08 -27.20 -11.95
C LEU A 592 17.63 -28.10 -13.10
N ARG A 593 16.85 -27.58 -14.06
CA ARG A 593 16.44 -28.35 -15.24
C ARG A 593 17.64 -28.75 -16.11
N GLU A 594 18.64 -27.89 -16.25
CA GLU A 594 19.88 -28.21 -16.98
C GLU A 594 20.76 -29.22 -16.22
N LEU A 595 20.92 -29.07 -14.90
CA LEU A 595 21.60 -30.06 -14.06
C LEU A 595 20.91 -31.42 -14.16
N HIS A 596 19.58 -31.41 -14.20
CA HIS A 596 18.80 -32.63 -14.36
C HIS A 596 19.04 -33.29 -15.72
N LYS A 597 19.02 -32.54 -16.83
CA LYS A 597 19.33 -33.07 -18.17
C LYS A 597 20.69 -33.78 -18.19
N ARG A 598 21.70 -33.23 -17.51
CA ARG A 598 23.04 -33.82 -17.43
C ARG A 598 23.07 -35.16 -16.70
N SER A 599 22.12 -35.43 -15.80
CA SER A 599 22.05 -36.70 -15.07
C SER A 599 21.66 -37.91 -15.95
N PHE A 600 21.23 -37.67 -17.20
CA PHE A 600 20.94 -38.70 -18.22
C PHE A 600 22.04 -38.85 -19.27
N HIS A 601 23.23 -38.29 -19.03
CA HIS A 601 24.37 -38.49 -19.91
C HIS A 601 25.11 -39.76 -19.48
N TRP A 602 25.00 -40.78 -20.32
CA TRP A 602 25.58 -42.09 -20.08
C TRP A 602 26.96 -42.20 -20.72
N SER A 603 27.86 -42.91 -20.03
CA SER A 603 29.12 -43.44 -20.58
C SER A 603 29.03 -44.95 -20.77
N LEU A 604 29.90 -45.52 -21.61
CA LEU A 604 29.95 -46.96 -21.83
C LEU A 604 30.18 -47.72 -20.51
N GLU A 605 31.04 -47.20 -19.63
CA GLU A 605 31.35 -47.83 -18.33
C GLU A 605 30.11 -47.95 -17.42
N GLU A 606 29.22 -46.96 -17.46
CA GLU A 606 27.99 -46.94 -16.64
C GLU A 606 26.91 -47.89 -17.17
N VAL A 607 26.88 -48.15 -18.48
CA VAL A 607 25.87 -49.02 -19.11
C VAL A 607 26.34 -50.47 -19.26
N LYS A 608 27.66 -50.72 -19.24
CA LYS A 608 28.25 -52.05 -19.43
C LYS A 608 27.68 -53.16 -18.54
N PRO A 609 27.45 -52.97 -17.22
CA PRO A 609 26.87 -54.01 -16.37
C PRO A 609 25.46 -54.43 -16.77
N ARG A 610 24.74 -53.54 -17.49
CA ARG A 610 23.39 -53.76 -17.99
C ARG A 610 23.42 -54.41 -19.37
N ILE A 611 24.41 -54.05 -20.21
CA ILE A 611 24.71 -54.74 -21.48
C ILE A 611 24.92 -56.24 -21.25
N ASP A 612 25.73 -56.61 -20.25
CA ASP A 612 26.04 -58.01 -19.91
C ASP A 612 24.81 -58.84 -19.46
N LYS A 613 23.72 -58.16 -19.11
CA LYS A 613 22.46 -58.77 -18.64
C LYS A 613 21.35 -58.75 -19.68
N LEU A 614 21.55 -58.10 -20.84
CA LEU A 614 20.55 -58.08 -21.89
C LEU A 614 20.50 -59.45 -22.56
N GLU A 615 19.41 -60.19 -22.34
CA GLU A 615 19.08 -61.38 -23.13
C GLU A 615 18.74 -60.93 -24.55
N LEU A 616 19.73 -61.00 -25.44
CA LEU A 616 19.56 -60.68 -26.86
C LEU A 616 18.54 -61.66 -27.48
N SER A 617 17.32 -61.19 -27.71
CA SER A 617 16.41 -61.80 -28.67
C SER A 617 17.09 -61.79 -30.04
N THR A 618 17.28 -62.97 -30.63
CA THR A 618 18.01 -63.19 -31.88
C THR A 618 17.38 -62.54 -33.12
N GLU A 619 16.24 -61.85 -33.00
CA GLU A 619 15.45 -61.37 -34.15
C GLU A 619 15.45 -59.84 -34.38
N ALA A 620 15.92 -59.01 -33.43
CA ALA A 620 15.85 -57.54 -33.57
C ALA A 620 17.21 -56.87 -33.81
N ASN A 621 17.29 -55.96 -34.79
CA ASN A 621 18.48 -55.13 -35.04
C ASN A 621 18.70 -54.14 -33.87
N PRO A 622 19.83 -54.19 -33.15
CA PRO A 622 20.07 -53.30 -31.99
C PRO A 622 19.98 -51.81 -32.31
N LEU A 623 20.33 -51.39 -33.53
CA LEU A 623 20.22 -49.98 -33.94
C LEU A 623 18.76 -49.51 -34.03
N GLU A 624 17.86 -50.34 -34.57
CA GLU A 624 16.45 -50.00 -34.70
C GLU A 624 15.75 -49.98 -33.33
N VAL A 625 16.13 -50.90 -32.43
CA VAL A 625 15.66 -50.87 -31.03
C VAL A 625 16.15 -49.61 -30.32
N ALA A 626 17.41 -49.21 -30.51
CA ALA A 626 17.95 -47.98 -29.94
C ALA A 626 17.22 -46.72 -30.46
N LYS A 627 16.87 -46.66 -31.75
CA LYS A 627 16.09 -45.55 -32.34
C LYS A 627 14.69 -45.44 -31.73
N GLU A 628 13.99 -46.56 -31.59
CA GLU A 628 12.64 -46.59 -31.01
C GLU A 628 12.65 -46.21 -29.52
N LEU A 629 13.60 -46.74 -28.75
CA LEU A 629 13.77 -46.36 -27.35
C LEU A 629 14.16 -44.88 -27.18
N HIS A 630 15.01 -44.34 -28.06
CA HIS A 630 15.33 -42.91 -28.06
C HIS A 630 14.09 -42.05 -28.34
N LYS A 631 13.26 -42.45 -29.31
CA LYS A 631 12.01 -41.74 -29.61
C LYS A 631 11.09 -41.70 -28.38
N GLN A 632 10.90 -42.84 -27.72
CA GLN A 632 10.12 -42.93 -26.48
C GLN A 632 10.75 -42.09 -25.35
N ALA A 633 12.07 -42.14 -25.18
CA ALA A 633 12.78 -41.29 -24.22
C ALA A 633 12.56 -39.80 -24.51
N LYS A 634 12.57 -39.37 -25.77
CA LYS A 634 12.34 -37.97 -26.16
C LYS A 634 10.90 -37.53 -25.89
N GLU A 635 9.92 -38.39 -26.16
CA GLU A 635 8.52 -38.16 -25.81
C GLU A 635 8.37 -38.00 -24.28
N ARG A 636 9.00 -38.90 -23.51
CA ARG A 636 9.02 -38.81 -22.04
C ARG A 636 9.75 -37.58 -21.49
N GLN A 637 10.80 -37.12 -22.16
CA GLN A 637 11.49 -35.89 -21.79
C GLN A 637 10.60 -34.65 -21.97
N ASN A 638 9.76 -34.63 -23.01
CA ASN A 638 8.76 -33.57 -23.19
C ASN A 638 7.66 -33.65 -22.13
N ASP A 639 7.19 -34.87 -21.82
CA ASP A 639 6.20 -35.12 -20.75
C ASP A 639 6.72 -34.71 -19.37
N LEU A 640 8.01 -34.94 -19.09
CA LEU A 640 8.66 -34.56 -17.84
C LEU A 640 8.64 -33.05 -17.61
N ASN A 641 8.79 -32.26 -18.69
CA ASN A 641 8.70 -30.80 -18.60
C ASN A 641 7.28 -30.30 -18.26
N GLN A 642 6.26 -31.14 -18.44
CA GLN A 642 4.86 -30.85 -18.16
C GLN A 642 4.37 -31.44 -16.84
N ALA A 643 5.24 -32.11 -16.07
CA ALA A 643 4.85 -32.74 -14.81
C ALA A 643 4.37 -31.69 -13.79
N SER A 644 3.18 -31.92 -13.23
CA SER A 644 2.51 -30.99 -12.33
C SER A 644 2.75 -31.28 -10.84
N SER A 645 3.39 -32.42 -10.52
CA SER A 645 3.67 -32.82 -9.13
C SER A 645 5.00 -33.54 -9.00
N LYS A 646 5.56 -33.58 -7.78
CA LYS A 646 6.79 -34.29 -7.45
C LYS A 646 6.72 -35.79 -7.76
N ILE A 647 5.61 -36.45 -7.41
CA ILE A 647 5.42 -37.90 -7.63
C ILE A 647 5.35 -38.21 -9.12
N ASP A 648 4.57 -37.44 -9.88
CA ASP A 648 4.46 -37.57 -11.34
C ASP A 648 5.82 -37.31 -12.02
N TYR A 649 6.57 -36.35 -11.52
CA TYR A 649 7.93 -36.06 -11.98
C TYR A 649 8.90 -37.21 -11.71
N GLU A 650 8.96 -37.73 -10.48
CA GLU A 650 9.84 -38.84 -10.08
C GLU A 650 9.54 -40.13 -10.86
N GLN A 651 8.26 -40.41 -11.12
CA GLN A 651 7.87 -41.58 -11.93
C GLN A 651 8.31 -41.43 -13.39
N ARG A 652 7.95 -40.31 -14.05
CA ARG A 652 8.36 -40.04 -15.44
C ARG A 652 9.88 -39.97 -15.58
N LEU A 653 10.56 -39.53 -14.54
CA LEU A 653 12.01 -39.48 -14.44
C LEU A 653 12.61 -40.89 -14.46
N GLN A 654 12.08 -41.82 -13.65
CA GLN A 654 12.54 -43.20 -13.65
C GLN A 654 12.34 -43.86 -15.02
N GLU A 655 11.18 -43.63 -15.65
CA GLU A 655 10.89 -44.11 -17.01
C GLU A 655 11.87 -43.54 -18.05
N LEU A 656 12.13 -42.23 -18.02
CA LEU A 656 13.10 -41.58 -18.92
C LEU A 656 14.53 -42.14 -18.72
N LYS A 657 14.92 -42.36 -17.47
CA LYS A 657 16.23 -42.91 -17.13
C LYS A 657 16.40 -44.31 -17.69
N GLU A 658 15.38 -45.16 -17.54
CA GLU A 658 15.39 -46.52 -18.08
C GLU A 658 15.45 -46.52 -19.62
N LEU A 659 14.58 -45.76 -20.28
CA LEU A 659 14.51 -45.68 -21.74
C LEU A 659 15.81 -45.11 -22.35
N SER A 660 16.35 -44.02 -21.79
CA SER A 660 17.60 -43.44 -22.27
C SER A 660 18.80 -44.36 -22.04
N GLN A 661 18.85 -45.04 -20.88
CA GLN A 661 19.92 -46.00 -20.60
C GLN A 661 19.85 -47.20 -21.54
N GLU A 662 18.66 -47.73 -21.79
CA GLU A 662 18.45 -48.86 -22.70
C GLU A 662 18.77 -48.49 -24.15
N ALA A 663 18.35 -47.31 -24.61
CA ALA A 663 18.73 -46.80 -25.93
C ALA A 663 20.26 -46.77 -26.11
N VAL A 664 20.99 -46.30 -25.08
CA VAL A 664 22.46 -46.28 -25.08
C VAL A 664 23.04 -47.70 -25.02
N CYS A 665 22.46 -48.63 -24.25
CA CYS A 665 22.90 -50.03 -24.21
C CYS A 665 22.77 -50.72 -25.57
N TYR A 666 21.61 -50.59 -26.23
CA TYR A 666 21.38 -51.19 -27.55
C TYR A 666 22.27 -50.56 -28.63
N PHE A 667 22.55 -49.26 -28.54
CA PHE A 667 23.52 -48.62 -29.42
C PHE A 667 24.96 -49.10 -29.16
N ALA A 668 25.35 -49.29 -27.89
CA ALA A 668 26.64 -49.86 -27.55
C ALA A 668 26.82 -51.28 -28.12
N LEU A 669 25.78 -52.12 -27.99
CA LEU A 669 25.74 -53.46 -28.60
C LEU A 669 25.87 -53.40 -30.13
N PHE A 670 25.23 -52.41 -30.78
CA PHE A 670 25.41 -52.20 -32.22
C PHE A 670 26.86 -51.91 -32.59
N VAL A 671 27.55 -51.06 -31.81
CA VAL A 671 28.95 -50.68 -32.05
C VAL A 671 29.91 -51.85 -31.77
N GLU A 672 29.61 -52.71 -30.79
CA GLU A 672 30.43 -53.88 -30.44
C GLU A 672 30.24 -55.07 -31.40
N GLN A 673 29.07 -55.22 -32.01
CA GLN A 673 28.78 -56.27 -33.01
C GLN A 673 29.37 -55.90 -34.39
N THR A 674 30.67 -56.14 -34.58
CA THR A 674 31.44 -55.80 -35.79
C THR A 674 31.29 -56.79 -36.97
N ASP A 675 30.20 -57.52 -37.08
CA ASP A 675 30.01 -58.50 -38.18
C ASP A 675 29.59 -57.81 -39.48
N ASN A 676 30.33 -58.05 -40.58
CA ASN A 676 30.03 -57.81 -42.01
C ASN A 676 28.76 -56.99 -42.36
N ARG A 677 28.61 -55.77 -41.83
CA ARG A 677 27.50 -54.85 -42.13
C ARG A 677 27.90 -53.90 -43.26
N SER A 678 26.93 -53.48 -44.07
CA SER A 678 27.17 -52.55 -45.18
C SER A 678 27.57 -51.16 -44.67
N SER A 679 28.33 -50.41 -45.47
CA SER A 679 28.72 -49.01 -45.15
C SER A 679 27.51 -48.11 -44.85
N SER A 680 26.36 -48.38 -45.47
CA SER A 680 25.11 -47.66 -45.21
C SER A 680 24.62 -47.78 -43.76
N HIS A 681 24.86 -48.91 -43.08
CA HIS A 681 24.44 -49.09 -41.68
C HIS A 681 25.31 -48.29 -40.71
N TYR A 682 26.61 -48.14 -41.01
CA TYR A 682 27.51 -47.31 -40.20
C TYR A 682 27.25 -45.82 -40.42
N ALA A 683 26.92 -45.40 -41.65
CA ALA A 683 26.51 -44.03 -41.93
C ALA A 683 25.20 -43.66 -41.21
N ASP A 684 24.21 -44.56 -41.22
CA ASP A 684 22.94 -44.38 -40.51
C ASP A 684 23.14 -44.34 -38.97
N ALA A 685 23.97 -45.24 -38.42
CA ALA A 685 24.32 -45.19 -37.01
C ALA A 685 25.08 -43.91 -36.60
N GLN A 686 25.93 -43.39 -37.48
CA GLN A 686 26.66 -42.14 -37.24
C GLN A 686 25.74 -40.90 -37.32
N ALA A 687 24.75 -40.90 -38.22
CA ALA A 687 23.71 -39.89 -38.24
C ALA A 687 22.87 -39.97 -36.95
N PHE A 688 22.43 -41.17 -36.56
CA PHE A 688 21.68 -41.38 -35.33
C PHE A 688 22.45 -40.93 -34.08
N LEU A 689 23.74 -41.26 -33.98
CA LEU A 689 24.61 -40.87 -32.89
C LEU A 689 24.70 -39.34 -32.73
N ASN A 690 24.94 -38.63 -33.84
CA ASN A 690 25.20 -37.19 -33.80
C ASN A 690 23.93 -36.37 -33.67
N GLU A 691 22.87 -36.73 -34.40
CA GLU A 691 21.63 -35.95 -34.46
C GLU A 691 20.66 -36.26 -33.31
N TYR A 692 20.72 -37.46 -32.72
CA TYR A 692 19.70 -37.93 -31.79
C TYR A 692 20.29 -38.43 -30.47
N LEU A 693 21.24 -39.38 -30.49
CA LEU A 693 21.74 -40.01 -29.27
C LEU A 693 22.71 -39.11 -28.48
N SER A 694 23.28 -38.08 -29.11
CA SER A 694 24.22 -37.14 -28.50
C SER A 694 23.66 -36.45 -27.25
N SER A 695 22.34 -36.26 -27.16
CA SER A 695 21.67 -35.67 -25.98
C SER A 695 21.66 -36.56 -24.73
N PHE A 696 22.06 -37.84 -24.86
CA PHE A 696 22.08 -38.81 -23.76
C PHE A 696 23.48 -39.40 -23.51
N LEU A 697 24.52 -38.80 -24.09
CA LEU A 697 25.89 -39.30 -23.99
C LEU A 697 26.81 -38.27 -23.36
N LYS A 698 27.77 -38.75 -22.56
CA LYS A 698 28.91 -37.91 -22.18
C LYS A 698 29.75 -37.59 -23.41
N GLU A 699 30.32 -36.38 -23.47
CA GLU A 699 31.11 -35.91 -24.62
C GLU A 699 32.26 -36.86 -24.98
N GLU A 700 32.91 -37.43 -23.97
CA GLU A 700 33.99 -38.41 -24.14
C GLU A 700 33.51 -39.67 -24.87
N GLN A 701 32.31 -40.16 -24.53
CA GLN A 701 31.70 -41.33 -25.15
C GLN A 701 31.24 -41.05 -26.58
N LEU A 702 30.64 -39.89 -26.80
CA LEU A 702 30.24 -39.41 -28.12
C LEU A 702 31.46 -39.34 -29.06
N PHE A 703 32.59 -38.82 -28.57
CA PHE A 703 33.84 -38.75 -29.32
C PHE A 703 34.40 -40.15 -29.62
N ALA A 704 34.42 -41.03 -28.62
CA ALA A 704 34.91 -42.40 -28.76
C ALA A 704 34.12 -43.19 -29.82
N TRP A 705 32.78 -43.12 -29.78
CA TRP A 705 31.92 -43.80 -30.74
C TRP A 705 31.96 -43.19 -32.14
N ASN A 706 32.04 -41.87 -32.26
CA ASN A 706 32.26 -41.23 -33.57
C ASN A 706 33.57 -41.70 -34.21
N LYS A 707 34.65 -41.81 -33.42
CA LYS A 707 35.94 -42.33 -33.89
C LYS A 707 35.86 -43.81 -34.28
N ALA A 708 35.12 -44.63 -33.54
CA ALA A 708 34.92 -46.04 -33.85
C ALA A 708 34.13 -46.23 -35.16
N LEU A 709 32.99 -45.55 -35.30
CA LEU A 709 32.15 -45.61 -36.50
C LEU A 709 32.86 -45.06 -37.74
N SER A 710 33.64 -43.99 -37.61
CA SER A 710 34.41 -43.42 -38.73
C SER A 710 35.48 -44.38 -39.26
N LYS A 711 36.09 -45.19 -38.38
CA LYS A 711 37.03 -46.25 -38.78
C LYS A 711 36.33 -47.38 -39.54
N LEU A 712 35.11 -47.73 -39.13
CA LEU A 712 34.31 -48.79 -39.75
C LEU A 712 33.67 -48.35 -41.09
N ASN A 713 33.41 -47.05 -41.25
CA ASN A 713 32.84 -46.45 -42.47
C ASN A 713 33.90 -46.07 -43.52
N SER A 714 35.19 -46.24 -43.20
CA SER A 714 36.29 -46.00 -44.15
C SER A 714 36.41 -47.19 -45.11
N PRO A 715 36.38 -47.00 -46.44
CA PRO A 715 36.64 -48.09 -47.37
C PRO A 715 38.04 -48.64 -47.11
N ALA A 716 38.17 -49.95 -46.93
CA ALA A 716 39.45 -50.61 -46.70
C ALA A 716 40.46 -50.13 -47.75
N SER A 717 41.45 -49.32 -47.33
CA SER A 717 42.53 -48.95 -48.22
C SER A 717 43.33 -50.22 -48.49
N VAL A 718 43.24 -50.73 -49.71
CA VAL A 718 44.23 -51.66 -50.26
C VAL A 718 45.54 -50.89 -50.31
N HIS A 719 46.38 -51.03 -49.29
CA HIS A 719 47.77 -50.59 -49.35
C HIS A 719 48.69 -51.79 -49.44
N ASN A 720 49.07 -52.06 -50.69
CA ASN A 720 50.32 -52.72 -51.04
C ASN A 720 51.51 -52.01 -50.39
N LEU A 721 52.48 -52.82 -49.96
CA LEU A 721 53.85 -52.45 -49.64
C LEU A 721 54.46 -51.50 -50.69
N THR A 722 55.00 -50.35 -50.26
CA THR A 722 56.41 -49.98 -50.50
C THR A 722 56.78 -48.68 -49.75
N THR A 723 57.55 -48.87 -48.68
CA THR A 723 58.81 -48.16 -48.36
C THR A 723 58.95 -46.62 -48.38
N PHE A 724 59.47 -46.14 -47.24
CA PHE A 724 60.68 -45.32 -47.03
C PHE A 724 60.54 -43.85 -46.54
N PHE A 725 61.22 -43.62 -45.42
CA PHE A 725 61.67 -42.39 -44.73
C PHE A 725 60.71 -41.57 -43.84
N SER A 726 60.82 -41.88 -42.54
CA SER A 726 60.97 -40.91 -41.43
C SER A 726 62.25 -40.04 -41.61
N PRO A 727 62.55 -38.95 -40.84
CA PRO A 727 61.91 -38.50 -39.60
C PRO A 727 61.84 -36.96 -39.33
N LEU A 728 61.20 -36.60 -38.19
CA LEU A 728 61.54 -35.57 -37.18
C LEU A 728 61.91 -34.12 -37.58
N ALA A 729 61.14 -33.16 -37.06
CA ALA A 729 61.56 -32.11 -36.09
C ALA A 729 60.46 -31.03 -36.01
N GLU A 730 59.73 -30.91 -34.90
CA GLU A 730 60.03 -30.05 -33.73
C GLU A 730 59.86 -28.53 -33.97
N ASN A 731 59.08 -27.94 -33.04
CA ASN A 731 59.12 -26.56 -32.55
C ASN A 731 58.31 -25.45 -33.25
N SER A 732 57.21 -25.10 -32.56
CA SER A 732 56.88 -23.77 -32.00
C SER A 732 57.00 -22.52 -32.88
N GLN A 733 55.90 -21.77 -32.97
CA GLN A 733 55.75 -20.33 -32.66
C GLN A 733 54.36 -19.88 -33.15
N ILE A 734 53.50 -19.35 -32.28
CA ILE A 734 53.37 -17.92 -31.94
C ILE A 734 53.20 -17.02 -33.17
N GLY A 735 52.05 -16.33 -33.21
CA GLY A 735 51.78 -15.19 -34.09
C GLY A 735 50.30 -15.14 -34.48
N SER A 736 49.43 -14.45 -33.75
CA SER A 736 49.14 -13.00 -33.91
C SER A 736 48.40 -12.71 -35.22
N GLN A 737 47.40 -11.84 -35.35
CA GLN A 737 46.70 -10.93 -34.46
C GLN A 737 45.71 -10.19 -35.40
N ILE A 738 44.59 -9.73 -34.82
CA ILE A 738 43.96 -8.43 -35.08
C ILE A 738 43.31 -8.20 -36.46
N SER A 739 41.98 -8.20 -36.44
CA SER A 739 41.15 -7.33 -37.29
C SER A 739 40.57 -6.19 -36.45
N LYS A 740 41.19 -5.02 -36.62
CA LYS A 740 40.57 -3.70 -36.86
C LYS A 740 39.17 -3.41 -36.27
N GLU A 741 39.17 -2.52 -35.27
CA GLU A 741 38.20 -1.43 -35.06
C GLU A 741 38.20 -0.40 -36.21
N PRO A 742 37.35 0.65 -36.23
CA PRO A 742 36.04 0.85 -35.56
C PRO A 742 34.97 1.44 -36.53
N GLN A 743 33.72 1.57 -36.10
CA GLN A 743 32.98 2.84 -36.31
C GLN A 743 31.71 2.97 -35.47
N GLU A 744 31.65 4.12 -34.81
CA GLU A 744 30.52 4.71 -34.08
C GLU A 744 29.35 5.07 -35.01
N SER A 745 28.13 4.89 -34.51
CA SER A 745 27.03 5.83 -34.80
C SER A 745 25.90 5.65 -33.78
N ALA A 746 25.56 6.76 -33.11
CA ALA A 746 24.33 6.95 -32.34
C ALA A 746 23.05 6.82 -33.21
N PRO A 747 21.87 6.69 -32.59
CA PRO A 747 20.95 7.84 -32.54
C PRO A 747 20.26 7.98 -31.17
N GLU A 748 20.17 9.18 -30.60
CA GLU A 748 19.13 10.19 -30.80
C GLU A 748 17.74 9.88 -30.20
N SER A 749 17.30 10.90 -29.46
CA SER A 749 16.11 11.07 -28.63
C SER A 749 14.77 10.95 -29.35
N TYR A 750 13.74 10.51 -28.63
CA TYR A 750 12.38 11.06 -28.82
C TYR A 750 11.63 11.16 -27.49
N ALA A 751 11.25 12.39 -27.15
CA ALA A 751 10.23 12.74 -26.17
C ALA A 751 9.44 13.94 -26.70
N LYS A 752 8.11 13.79 -26.89
CA LYS A 752 7.01 14.76 -26.58
C LYS A 752 5.74 14.55 -27.42
N GLY A 753 4.59 14.75 -26.75
CA GLY A 753 3.30 15.22 -27.32
C GLY A 753 2.13 14.23 -27.12
N GLN A 754 1.29 14.36 -26.09
CA GLN A 754 0.10 15.23 -25.92
C GLN A 754 -1.21 14.77 -26.62
N ALA A 755 -2.22 14.52 -25.77
CA ALA A 755 -3.65 14.87 -25.80
C ALA A 755 -4.49 14.75 -27.11
N ASN A 756 -5.53 13.90 -27.07
CA ASN A 756 -6.96 14.28 -27.24
C ASN A 756 -7.86 13.03 -27.38
N SER A 757 -8.80 12.83 -26.45
CA SER A 757 -10.22 12.43 -26.58
C SER A 757 -10.73 11.74 -25.31
#